data_AF-A0A179IK58-F1
#
_entry.id   AF-A0A179IK58-F1
#
_cell.length_a   1.000
_cell.length_b   1.000
_cell.length_c   1.000
_cell.angle_alpha   90.00
_cell.angle_beta   90.00
_cell.angle_gamma   90.00
#
_symmetry.space_group_name_H-M   'P 1'
#
loop_
_entity.id
_entity.type
_entity.pdbx_description
1 polymer ?
#
loop_
_entity_poly.entity_id
_entity_poly.type
_entity_poly.pdbx_seq_one_letter_code
_entity_poly.pdbx_strand_id
1 'polypeptide(L)'
;MAAADINNPPRTKLPFFDITFRNLEDGQYEAPSDYNQVSRQLTPILGSNDALLKAFGTFVLAVSDLEDAAFTAHVGSERLLVTAKAAGINEQQRSFSSDKITISSSTLTNTITDGLLDFEIQIIGPESASKVPNQLSSTLVLAVCPNEKGDRADLQLFVDVRNGHAESTSHLLELAARYLAPEPATISDSSLKKAEPFSCRQNGPPTMISRPPLLKSDLKLYKNEEECPALFHSAFERRAAESPDNSCIEYIADASGKIEKWTFGEIHTLAENLMKELHILETNIAWNKPFNGQRIVPLYLPGCPQLYAGYMGIMKAGAAFCPLPLDAPPERVQVILEDIEAPVVLGLGSDPFPGLAIDTAEPHIAEFLRNITWVDMANLSAWRADKPVESVAPTQPREPKEEDLAYILYTSGSTGKPKGVLISHISGCCAIGGHDEAFPHLAVGPELRWLQFAMPTFDLSLIEIFVTMGNAGTLCVAERSLMLTDIERTIKLFQANTIFTVPSLATLLRPSKVPSLTTLVVGGELLNKYTIDNFSYDSPRGPGEPVRHLINIYGPTEATMAVATEESAVTTRGSIIGDCLRCAGIIIVDPNSDELIETPSPLTGELAIIGPQVGFGYLNRPKETNAAFKDGSHLGLGPVYKTGDRSRIVWTADGKPKVEILGRLSMEQVKLNGRRVELSEIESSVAKSELVREVATVVLGKAQLVAYLSLADTSDSAEAREAAIADCRDVANRTMPGWMRPSDYTVLAELPRTASGKVDRKMLQKWAQAAFGVSTPIPAPEVAKVPVDFTSEDSVRELILKTITSIIGESAASNDATTPLYTWGIDSLQGMRLLQTLREYEVEGLGLNDVMVGNSLNALTKRAIELHASKGAEPEVEMDDGPIEIEDEEELLFLPLNAKLKHFEAECRQQCVKGLDIPAEDIEHVLPSTGMQTRMVAFFQECVDEIGLTKPYIEHFPYKVPQIFEFDRFETAVLAVLNEHDAFRTITCPVQHPLTPFAQVVLNKGSPRATLPVVRITCSTYDERPNSLWNKTIAQAQNSASETLDLEHPGAVVTFIYDETREHCVMVWSLFHMIYDGISLQVLRREIARAYSDPSSVAAIAAKCPKGG
;
A
#
# COMPACT_ATOMS: atom_id res chain seq x y z
N MET A 1 13.40 24.57 -34.57
CA MET A 1 12.07 24.44 -33.93
C MET A 1 11.49 25.85 -33.80
N ALA A 2 10.23 26.03 -34.18
CA ALA A 2 9.58 27.33 -34.26
C ALA A 2 9.25 27.89 -32.87
N ALA A 3 9.05 29.21 -32.77
CA ALA A 3 8.78 30.00 -31.57
C ALA A 3 7.53 29.60 -30.72
N ALA A 4 6.95 28.41 -30.96
CA ALA A 4 5.76 27.91 -30.28
C ALA A 4 6.06 27.24 -28.91
N ASP A 5 7.28 26.75 -28.66
CA ASP A 5 7.63 26.02 -27.42
C ASP A 5 7.97 26.93 -26.22
N ILE A 6 8.10 28.26 -26.42
CA ILE A 6 8.52 29.20 -25.36
C ILE A 6 7.39 29.48 -24.35
N ASN A 7 6.13 29.25 -24.74
CA ASN A 7 4.97 29.58 -23.90
C ASN A 7 4.57 28.48 -22.90
N ASN A 8 5.18 27.29 -22.95
CA ASN A 8 4.86 26.21 -22.02
C ASN A 8 6.07 25.28 -21.79
N PRO A 9 7.06 25.69 -20.97
CA PRO A 9 8.25 24.88 -20.71
C PRO A 9 7.93 23.56 -20.00
N PRO A 10 8.79 22.52 -20.13
CA PRO A 10 8.67 21.30 -19.33
C PRO A 10 8.55 21.63 -17.85
N ARG A 11 7.61 20.99 -17.16
CA ARG A 11 7.45 21.14 -15.71
C ARG A 11 8.58 20.39 -15.03
N THR A 12 9.46 21.12 -14.34
CA THR A 12 10.64 20.53 -13.69
C THR A 12 10.63 20.84 -12.21
N LYS A 13 10.30 19.81 -11.42
CA LYS A 13 10.26 19.90 -9.97
C LYS A 13 11.47 19.22 -9.33
N LEU A 14 11.95 19.78 -8.23
CA LEU A 14 12.94 19.15 -7.38
C LEU A 14 12.26 17.98 -6.66
N PRO A 15 12.76 16.74 -6.82
CA PRO A 15 12.22 15.65 -6.03
C PRO A 15 12.50 15.86 -4.55
N PHE A 16 11.55 15.51 -3.69
CA PHE A 16 11.76 15.55 -2.25
C PHE A 16 12.79 14.51 -1.84
N PHE A 17 13.94 14.97 -1.36
CA PHE A 17 15.00 14.11 -0.82
C PHE A 17 14.92 13.96 0.69
N ASP A 18 13.94 14.61 1.32
CA ASP A 18 13.64 14.56 2.75
C ASP A 18 12.26 13.92 2.98
N ILE A 19 12.10 13.16 4.07
CA ILE A 19 10.83 12.53 4.46
C ILE A 19 10.00 13.36 5.46
N THR A 20 10.53 14.47 5.99
CA THR A 20 9.96 15.21 7.13
C THR A 20 8.72 16.04 6.78
N PHE A 21 8.65 16.63 5.59
CA PHE A 21 7.69 17.71 5.30
C PHE A 21 6.41 17.26 4.57
N ARG A 22 6.23 15.97 4.28
CA ARG A 22 5.11 15.51 3.43
C ARG A 22 3.80 15.23 4.19
N ASN A 23 3.80 15.33 5.52
CA ASN A 23 2.64 15.00 6.36
C ASN A 23 2.17 16.14 7.29
N LEU A 24 2.73 17.34 7.16
CA LEU A 24 2.22 18.55 7.82
C LEU A 24 1.31 19.31 6.82
N GLU A 25 0.11 18.78 6.57
CA GLU A 25 -0.97 19.56 5.93
C GLU A 25 -1.64 20.53 6.93
N ASP A 26 -1.27 20.50 8.21
CA ASP A 26 -1.72 21.46 9.22
C ASP A 26 -0.80 22.70 9.21
N GLY A 27 -1.32 23.78 8.65
CA GLY A 27 -0.67 25.07 8.40
C GLY A 27 -0.24 25.88 9.63
N GLN A 28 0.50 25.28 10.57
CA GLN A 28 1.14 26.01 11.68
C GLN A 28 2.66 25.79 11.70
N TYR A 29 3.36 26.42 10.75
CA TYR A 29 4.75 26.81 10.98
C TYR A 29 5.16 27.97 10.05
N GLU A 30 5.27 29.19 10.59
CA GLU A 30 5.98 30.28 9.92
C GLU A 30 7.49 30.06 10.10
N ALA A 31 8.15 29.46 9.10
CA ALA A 31 9.60 29.37 9.10
C ALA A 31 10.20 30.77 8.84
N PRO A 32 11.15 31.25 9.67
CA PRO A 32 11.85 32.50 9.43
C PRO A 32 13.00 32.25 8.44
N SER A 33 12.77 32.47 7.14
CA SER A 33 13.72 32.47 6.00
C SER A 33 14.87 31.44 5.99
N ASP A 34 15.03 30.48 5.06
CA ASP A 34 14.16 29.78 4.09
C ASP A 34 14.97 28.67 3.34
N TYR A 35 16.32 28.62 3.45
CA TYR A 35 17.20 27.71 2.67
C TYR A 35 18.36 27.09 3.47
N ASN A 36 18.68 25.82 3.19
CA ASN A 36 19.95 25.18 3.53
C ASN A 36 21.05 25.66 2.57
N GLN A 37 22.22 26.03 3.10
CA GLN A 37 23.36 26.51 2.31
C GLN A 37 24.60 25.66 2.56
N VAL A 38 25.24 25.22 1.47
CA VAL A 38 26.53 24.49 1.50
C VAL A 38 27.47 25.06 0.45
N SER A 39 28.79 24.97 0.66
CA SER A 39 29.77 25.55 -0.25
C SER A 39 31.00 24.67 -0.45
N ARG A 40 31.62 24.79 -1.62
CA ARG A 40 32.85 24.07 -1.99
C ARG A 40 33.79 25.00 -2.76
N GLN A 41 35.04 25.06 -2.34
CA GLN A 41 36.04 25.99 -2.89
C GLN A 41 36.94 25.32 -3.94
N LEU A 42 37.44 26.09 -4.90
CA LEU A 42 38.46 25.68 -5.89
C LEU A 42 38.12 24.39 -6.67
N THR A 43 36.84 24.19 -7.00
CA THR A 43 36.31 23.01 -7.71
C THR A 43 36.66 23.08 -9.20
N PRO A 44 37.24 22.03 -9.82
CA PRO A 44 37.42 22.00 -11.27
C PRO A 44 36.10 22.12 -12.02
N ILE A 45 36.05 22.97 -13.06
CA ILE A 45 34.84 23.18 -13.87
C ILE A 45 35.16 23.25 -15.38
N LEU A 46 34.13 23.08 -16.21
CA LEU A 46 34.18 23.34 -17.65
C LEU A 46 34.36 24.83 -17.93
N GLY A 47 35.23 25.17 -18.90
CA GLY A 47 35.73 26.54 -19.09
C GLY A 47 34.81 27.52 -19.84
N SER A 48 33.60 27.15 -20.25
CA SER A 48 32.67 28.05 -20.94
C SER A 48 31.26 28.03 -20.35
N ASN A 49 30.57 29.18 -20.39
CA ASN A 49 29.20 29.30 -19.87
C ASN A 49 28.24 28.31 -20.54
N ASP A 50 28.31 28.14 -21.86
CA ASP A 50 27.49 27.15 -22.58
C ASP A 50 27.76 25.71 -22.10
N ALA A 51 29.03 25.36 -21.82
CA ALA A 51 29.38 24.05 -21.30
C ALA A 51 28.86 23.86 -19.86
N LEU A 52 28.91 24.91 -19.03
CA LEU A 52 28.34 24.89 -17.67
C LEU A 52 26.81 24.75 -17.70
N LEU A 53 26.11 25.50 -18.56
CA LEU A 53 24.67 25.37 -18.73
C LEU A 53 24.28 23.97 -19.22
N LYS A 54 25.08 23.40 -20.14
CA LYS A 54 24.87 22.04 -20.64
C LYS A 54 25.06 21.00 -19.54
N ALA A 55 26.15 21.11 -18.77
CA ALA A 55 26.44 20.24 -17.64
C ALA A 55 25.40 20.34 -16.51
N PHE A 56 24.95 21.56 -16.19
CA PHE A 56 23.87 21.76 -15.23
C PHE A 56 22.55 21.19 -15.76
N GLY A 57 22.26 21.31 -17.05
CA GLY A 57 21.14 20.61 -17.69
C GLY A 57 21.21 19.09 -17.52
N THR A 58 22.40 18.48 -17.67
CA THR A 58 22.63 17.06 -17.36
C THR A 58 22.33 16.73 -15.91
N PHE A 59 22.80 17.56 -14.97
CA PHE A 59 22.51 17.41 -13.55
C PHE A 59 21.00 17.46 -13.26
N VAL A 60 20.29 18.45 -13.82
CA VAL A 60 18.83 18.60 -13.64
C VAL A 60 18.09 17.38 -14.18
N LEU A 61 18.40 16.92 -15.39
CA LEU A 61 17.80 15.72 -15.98
C LEU A 61 18.07 14.47 -15.12
N ALA A 62 19.29 14.32 -14.61
CA ALA A 62 19.66 13.18 -13.77
C ALA A 62 18.94 13.15 -12.42
N VAL A 63 18.84 14.30 -11.75
CA VAL A 63 18.20 14.44 -10.42
C VAL A 63 16.69 14.33 -10.52
N SER A 64 16.08 14.90 -11.57
CA SER A 64 14.63 14.84 -11.81
C SER A 64 14.16 13.54 -12.47
N ASP A 65 15.09 12.79 -13.08
CA ASP A 65 14.82 11.61 -13.92
C ASP A 65 13.84 11.90 -15.05
N LEU A 66 14.01 13.07 -15.68
CA LEU A 66 13.24 13.50 -16.85
C LEU A 66 14.11 13.38 -18.11
N GLU A 67 13.47 13.18 -19.27
CA GLU A 67 14.15 13.26 -20.58
C GLU A 67 14.18 14.70 -21.12
N ASP A 68 13.28 15.55 -20.62
CA ASP A 68 13.18 16.96 -20.91
C ASP A 68 12.98 17.77 -19.62
N ALA A 69 13.78 18.82 -19.46
CA ALA A 69 13.72 19.67 -18.28
C ALA A 69 13.93 21.13 -18.65
N ALA A 70 13.42 22.04 -17.82
CA ALA A 70 13.69 23.45 -17.89
C ALA A 70 14.23 23.98 -16.56
N PHE A 71 15.07 25.01 -16.64
CA PHE A 71 15.63 25.69 -15.48
C PHE A 71 15.93 27.15 -15.83
N THR A 72 16.11 27.97 -14.80
CA THR A 72 16.49 29.38 -14.98
C THR A 72 18.01 29.54 -14.85
N ALA A 73 18.59 30.44 -15.63
CA ALA A 73 20.02 30.72 -15.56
C ALA A 73 20.29 32.24 -15.51
N HIS A 74 21.20 32.65 -14.63
CA HIS A 74 21.72 34.00 -14.58
C HIS A 74 23.18 34.00 -15.03
N VAL A 75 23.47 34.67 -16.14
CA VAL A 75 24.83 34.79 -16.71
C VAL A 75 25.17 36.27 -16.81
N GLY A 76 25.96 36.78 -15.87
CA GLY A 76 26.18 38.23 -15.74
C GLY A 76 24.87 38.96 -15.42
N SER A 77 24.43 39.87 -16.30
CA SER A 77 23.17 40.61 -16.16
C SER A 77 21.98 39.97 -16.90
N GLU A 78 22.19 38.90 -17.66
CA GLU A 78 21.15 38.25 -18.45
C GLU A 78 20.46 37.13 -17.67
N ARG A 79 19.13 37.12 -17.71
CA ARG A 79 18.30 36.03 -17.19
C ARG A 79 17.77 35.20 -18.36
N LEU A 80 18.04 33.91 -18.34
CA LEU A 80 17.72 32.98 -19.42
C LEU A 80 16.77 31.88 -18.92
N LEU A 81 15.84 31.47 -19.78
CA LEU A 81 15.15 30.20 -19.68
C LEU A 81 15.93 29.17 -20.49
N VAL A 82 16.38 28.09 -19.87
CA VAL A 82 17.13 27.02 -20.52
C VAL A 82 16.31 25.75 -20.50
N THR A 83 16.17 25.09 -21.65
CA THR A 83 15.57 23.76 -21.77
C THR A 83 16.66 22.76 -22.14
N ALA A 84 16.75 21.65 -21.40
CA ALA A 84 17.66 20.54 -21.66
C ALA A 84 16.86 19.32 -22.12
N LYS A 85 17.41 18.58 -23.10
CA LYS A 85 16.79 17.37 -23.62
C LYS A 85 17.83 16.28 -23.88
N ALA A 86 17.50 15.06 -23.48
CA ALA A 86 18.33 13.88 -23.73
C ALA A 86 17.43 12.66 -24.02
N ALA A 87 17.50 12.13 -25.24
CA ALA A 87 16.72 10.96 -25.62
C ALA A 87 17.33 9.68 -25.04
N GLY A 88 16.55 8.87 -24.32
CA GLY A 88 16.98 7.59 -23.79
C GLY A 88 18.09 7.71 -22.74
N ILE A 89 18.19 8.83 -22.03
CA ILE A 89 19.21 9.04 -21.00
C ILE A 89 19.10 7.99 -19.87
N ASN A 90 17.88 7.53 -19.58
CA ASN A 90 17.61 6.51 -18.57
C ASN A 90 17.83 5.07 -19.09
N GLU A 91 18.03 4.88 -20.40
CA GLU A 91 18.31 3.59 -21.04
C GLU A 91 19.81 3.34 -21.28
N GLN A 92 20.66 4.30 -20.91
CA GLN A 92 22.09 4.23 -21.10
C GLN A 92 22.81 4.13 -19.76
N GLN A 93 24.01 3.56 -19.79
CA GLN A 93 24.91 3.59 -18.65
C GLN A 93 25.09 5.04 -18.18
N ARG A 94 24.87 5.29 -16.89
CA ARG A 94 24.98 6.63 -16.31
C ARG A 94 26.40 7.13 -16.51
N SER A 95 26.51 8.32 -17.09
CA SER A 95 27.77 9.03 -17.26
C SER A 95 27.61 10.46 -16.75
N PHE A 96 28.69 11.04 -16.22
CA PHE A 96 28.74 12.46 -15.89
C PHE A 96 29.00 13.34 -17.13
N SER A 97 28.86 12.78 -18.32
CA SER A 97 29.09 13.45 -19.60
C SER A 97 27.90 14.33 -19.99
N SER A 98 28.19 15.49 -20.58
CA SER A 98 27.18 16.35 -21.21
C SER A 98 27.07 16.15 -22.73
N ASP A 99 27.85 15.22 -23.32
CA ASP A 99 27.95 15.07 -24.78
C ASP A 99 26.62 14.70 -25.45
N LYS A 100 25.79 13.92 -24.75
CA LYS A 100 24.55 13.36 -25.29
C LYS A 100 23.32 14.25 -25.11
N ILE A 101 23.49 15.44 -24.58
CA ILE A 101 22.40 16.35 -24.24
C ILE A 101 22.38 17.53 -25.21
N THR A 102 21.19 18.02 -25.53
CA THR A 102 21.02 19.28 -26.24
C THR A 102 20.36 20.30 -25.31
N ILE A 103 20.83 21.55 -25.38
CA ILE A 103 20.21 22.66 -24.67
C ILE A 103 19.76 23.74 -25.67
N SER A 104 18.71 24.46 -25.31
CA SER A 104 18.34 25.72 -25.94
C SER A 104 18.06 26.76 -24.86
N SER A 105 18.50 27.99 -25.10
CA SER A 105 18.32 29.12 -24.18
C SER A 105 17.55 30.26 -24.87
N SER A 106 16.76 30.99 -24.09
CA SER A 106 16.04 32.19 -24.54
C SER A 106 16.00 33.23 -23.43
N THR A 107 16.02 34.52 -23.78
CA THR A 107 15.99 35.61 -22.79
C THR A 107 14.64 35.66 -22.09
N LEU A 108 14.65 35.60 -20.76
CA LEU A 108 13.46 35.62 -19.94
C LEU A 108 13.05 37.07 -19.67
N THR A 109 11.97 37.53 -20.31
CA THR A 109 11.45 38.91 -20.19
C THR A 109 10.20 39.03 -19.31
N ASN A 110 9.54 37.90 -19.01
CA ASN A 110 8.32 37.82 -18.19
C ASN A 110 8.57 36.99 -16.91
N THR A 111 7.79 37.25 -15.85
CA THR A 111 7.74 36.40 -14.65
C THR A 111 7.13 35.03 -15.00
N ILE A 112 7.88 33.96 -14.76
CA ILE A 112 7.38 32.58 -14.82
C ILE A 112 6.42 32.40 -13.63
N THR A 113 5.29 31.73 -13.84
CA THR A 113 4.34 31.41 -12.75
C THR A 113 5.06 30.65 -11.63
N ASP A 114 4.85 31.03 -10.38
CA ASP A 114 5.49 30.39 -9.22
C ASP A 114 5.22 28.87 -9.21
N GLY A 115 6.29 28.09 -8.98
CA GLY A 115 6.23 26.63 -8.83
C GLY A 115 6.28 25.79 -10.12
N LEU A 116 6.59 26.40 -11.28
CA LEU A 116 6.81 25.69 -12.55
C LEU A 116 8.23 25.11 -12.70
N LEU A 117 9.25 25.84 -12.23
CA LEU A 117 10.67 25.49 -12.34
C LEU A 117 11.33 25.61 -10.96
N ASP A 118 11.88 24.51 -10.47
CA ASP A 118 12.53 24.49 -9.15
C ASP A 118 14.04 24.73 -9.19
N PHE A 119 14.66 24.70 -10.37
CA PHE A 119 16.13 24.74 -10.53
C PHE A 119 16.61 26.07 -11.12
N GLU A 120 17.70 26.59 -10.55
CA GLU A 120 18.38 27.81 -10.98
C GLU A 120 19.91 27.68 -10.90
N ILE A 121 20.62 28.20 -11.91
CA ILE A 121 22.08 28.36 -11.89
C ILE A 121 22.46 29.84 -12.05
N GLN A 122 23.37 30.32 -11.21
CA GLN A 122 23.92 31.67 -11.27
C GLN A 122 25.43 31.63 -11.52
N ILE A 123 25.88 32.14 -12.67
CA ILE A 123 27.31 32.23 -13.01
C ILE A 123 27.79 33.66 -12.73
N ILE A 124 28.55 33.82 -11.66
CA ILE A 124 28.97 35.12 -11.10
C ILE A 124 30.43 35.39 -11.49
N GLY A 125 30.68 36.51 -12.18
CA GLY A 125 32.03 36.88 -12.61
C GLY A 125 33.00 37.16 -11.44
N PRO A 126 34.33 36.98 -11.66
CA PRO A 126 35.35 37.05 -10.61
C PRO A 126 35.41 38.41 -9.87
N GLU A 127 35.05 39.52 -10.54
CA GLU A 127 35.01 40.85 -9.92
C GLU A 127 33.86 41.04 -8.91
N SER A 128 32.89 40.12 -8.89
CA SER A 128 31.69 40.15 -8.03
C SER A 128 31.62 39.01 -7.01
N ALA A 129 32.67 38.18 -6.90
CA ALA A 129 32.71 36.93 -6.14
C ALA A 129 32.43 37.04 -4.62
N SER A 130 32.35 38.26 -4.07
CA SER A 130 32.07 38.51 -2.64
C SER A 130 30.58 38.66 -2.29
N LYS A 131 29.66 38.60 -3.27
CA LYS A 131 28.23 38.84 -3.03
C LYS A 131 27.41 37.54 -3.12
N VAL A 132 26.89 37.13 -1.97
CA VAL A 132 25.77 36.19 -1.87
C VAL A 132 24.61 36.71 -2.74
N PRO A 133 23.85 35.86 -3.46
CA PRO A 133 22.68 36.31 -4.21
C PRO A 133 21.70 37.04 -3.29
N ASN A 134 21.35 38.29 -3.60
CA ASN A 134 20.46 39.10 -2.74
C ASN A 134 18.99 38.63 -2.76
N GLN A 135 18.61 37.73 -3.68
CA GLN A 135 17.23 37.24 -3.82
C GLN A 135 17.25 35.82 -4.40
N LEU A 136 16.80 34.82 -3.62
CA LEU A 136 16.62 33.44 -4.05
C LEU A 136 15.17 33.28 -4.52
N SER A 137 14.97 32.93 -5.80
CA SER A 137 13.63 32.83 -6.41
C SER A 137 13.19 31.41 -6.76
N SER A 138 14.05 30.43 -6.54
CA SER A 138 13.85 29.04 -6.94
C SER A 138 14.17 28.10 -5.79
N THR A 139 13.49 26.96 -5.74
CA THR A 139 13.64 25.92 -4.71
C THR A 139 15.09 25.44 -4.55
N LEU A 140 15.86 25.37 -5.65
CA LEU A 140 17.28 25.04 -5.68
C LEU A 140 18.05 26.06 -6.52
N VAL A 141 19.05 26.70 -5.92
CA VAL A 141 19.92 27.68 -6.59
C VAL A 141 21.39 27.25 -6.46
N LEU A 142 22.06 27.04 -7.58
CA LEU A 142 23.50 26.79 -7.65
C LEU A 142 24.24 28.04 -8.12
N ALA A 143 24.99 28.67 -7.23
CA ALA A 143 25.91 29.74 -7.58
C ALA A 143 27.31 29.19 -7.91
N VAL A 144 27.84 29.59 -9.06
CA VAL A 144 29.15 29.22 -9.60
C VAL A 144 29.97 30.51 -9.73
N CYS A 145 31.08 30.59 -9.02
CA CYS A 145 32.01 31.74 -9.03
C CYS A 145 33.36 31.30 -9.64
N PRO A 146 33.55 31.40 -10.97
CA PRO A 146 34.80 31.01 -11.61
C PRO A 146 35.98 31.89 -11.20
N ASN A 147 37.16 31.29 -11.14
CA ASN A 147 38.43 32.00 -11.01
C ASN A 147 38.79 32.75 -12.32
N GLU A 148 39.86 33.55 -12.29
CA GLU A 148 40.32 34.31 -13.47
C GLU A 148 40.64 33.45 -14.70
N LYS A 149 41.00 32.18 -14.51
CA LYS A 149 41.32 31.24 -15.59
C LYS A 149 40.08 30.52 -16.16
N GLY A 150 38.94 30.58 -15.46
CA GLY A 150 37.73 29.84 -15.80
C GLY A 150 37.83 28.32 -15.65
N ASP A 151 38.92 27.78 -15.10
CA ASP A 151 39.16 26.33 -14.97
C ASP A 151 38.74 25.77 -13.60
N ARG A 152 38.51 26.65 -12.63
CA ARG A 152 38.01 26.30 -11.29
C ARG A 152 37.00 27.34 -10.81
N ALA A 153 36.09 26.93 -9.92
CA ALA A 153 35.11 27.80 -9.31
C ALA A 153 34.86 27.49 -7.83
N ASP A 154 34.46 28.51 -7.09
CA ASP A 154 33.80 28.34 -5.81
C ASP A 154 32.31 28.11 -6.07
N LEU A 155 31.76 27.04 -5.50
CA LEU A 155 30.38 26.61 -5.67
C LEU A 155 29.61 26.85 -4.37
N GLN A 156 28.40 27.38 -4.47
CA GLN A 156 27.46 27.49 -3.35
C GLN A 156 26.10 26.96 -3.80
N LEU A 157 25.53 26.03 -3.03
CA LEU A 157 24.20 25.50 -3.29
C LEU A 157 23.25 25.95 -2.17
N PHE A 158 22.09 26.43 -2.57
CA PHE A 158 20.97 26.80 -1.71
C PHE A 158 19.78 25.90 -2.03
N VAL A 159 19.20 25.22 -1.03
CA VAL A 159 17.99 24.40 -1.19
C VAL A 159 16.97 24.78 -0.14
N ASP A 160 15.73 25.05 -0.54
CA ASP A 160 14.64 25.41 0.36
C ASP A 160 14.47 24.33 1.45
N VAL A 161 14.41 24.74 2.71
CA VAL A 161 14.37 23.82 3.86
C VAL A 161 13.19 22.86 3.83
N ARG A 162 12.08 23.22 3.16
CA ARG A 162 10.90 22.35 2.99
C ARG A 162 11.15 21.19 2.02
N ASN A 163 12.22 21.27 1.24
CA ASN A 163 12.51 20.35 0.13
C ASN A 163 13.79 19.52 0.33
N GLY A 164 14.58 19.80 1.38
CA GLY A 164 15.79 19.04 1.64
C GLY A 164 16.36 19.23 3.04
N HIS A 165 16.98 18.16 3.56
CA HIS A 165 17.83 18.17 4.74
C HIS A 165 19.23 18.74 4.41
N ALA A 166 19.98 19.23 5.40
CA ALA A 166 21.35 19.72 5.21
C ALA A 166 22.28 18.68 4.55
N GLU A 167 22.19 17.40 4.97
CA GLU A 167 22.95 16.29 4.36
C GLU A 167 22.58 16.07 2.90
N SER A 168 21.28 16.07 2.58
CA SER A 168 20.83 15.94 1.19
C SER A 168 21.35 17.08 0.31
N THR A 169 21.46 18.29 0.87
CA THR A 169 21.98 19.48 0.20
C THR A 169 23.48 19.33 -0.06
N SER A 170 24.26 18.86 0.92
CA SER A 170 25.69 18.55 0.76
C SER A 170 25.93 17.55 -0.37
N HIS A 171 25.14 16.47 -0.42
CA HIS A 171 25.22 15.45 -1.47
C HIS A 171 24.83 16.02 -2.85
N LEU A 172 23.80 16.86 -2.94
CA LEU A 172 23.44 17.52 -4.19
C LEU A 172 24.56 18.46 -4.70
N LEU A 173 25.24 19.20 -3.82
CA LEU A 173 26.37 20.05 -4.21
C LEU A 173 27.53 19.24 -4.75
N GLU A 174 27.89 18.16 -4.05
CA GLU A 174 28.96 17.27 -4.47
C GLU A 174 28.63 16.61 -5.83
N LEU A 175 27.36 16.24 -6.06
CA LEU A 175 26.91 15.70 -7.33
C LEU A 175 26.98 16.73 -8.46
N ALA A 176 26.49 17.95 -8.22
CA ALA A 176 26.58 19.05 -9.17
C ALA A 176 28.04 19.36 -9.55
N ALA A 177 28.95 19.37 -8.57
CA ALA A 177 30.37 19.55 -8.79
C ALA A 177 30.96 18.49 -9.75
N ARG A 178 30.52 17.22 -9.66
CA ARG A 178 30.96 16.17 -10.59
C ARG A 178 30.50 16.39 -12.02
N TYR A 179 29.27 16.85 -12.23
CA TYR A 179 28.76 17.16 -13.58
C TYR A 179 29.44 18.38 -14.19
N LEU A 180 29.79 19.38 -13.38
CA LEU A 180 30.46 20.59 -13.86
C LEU A 180 31.94 20.38 -14.18
N ALA A 181 32.57 19.32 -13.68
CA ALA A 181 33.98 19.03 -13.91
C ALA A 181 34.25 18.43 -15.30
N PRO A 182 35.45 18.66 -15.89
CA PRO A 182 35.85 18.01 -17.14
C PRO A 182 36.00 16.49 -16.96
N GLU A 183 35.66 15.71 -18.00
CA GLU A 183 35.75 14.25 -17.97
C GLU A 183 37.16 13.74 -17.60
N PRO A 184 37.26 12.60 -16.90
CA PRO A 184 38.54 12.06 -16.44
C PRO A 184 39.32 11.41 -17.59
N ALA A 185 39.90 12.22 -18.49
CA ALA A 185 40.96 11.78 -19.39
C ALA A 185 42.37 12.24 -18.93
N THR A 186 42.49 13.11 -17.93
CA THR A 186 43.78 13.79 -17.64
C THR A 186 43.99 14.23 -16.18
N ILE A 187 43.33 13.62 -15.19
CA ILE A 187 43.56 13.98 -13.77
C ILE A 187 44.38 12.89 -13.07
N SER A 188 45.68 13.17 -12.87
CA SER A 188 46.61 12.41 -12.04
C SER A 188 46.39 12.61 -10.52
N ASP A 189 45.36 13.38 -10.15
CA ASP A 189 45.10 13.75 -8.76
C ASP A 189 44.33 12.64 -8.03
N SER A 190 45.07 11.89 -7.20
CA SER A 190 44.55 10.83 -6.35
C SER A 190 43.51 11.28 -5.31
N SER A 191 43.33 12.60 -5.11
CA SER A 191 42.35 13.16 -4.17
C SER A 191 40.90 13.06 -4.68
N LEU A 192 40.66 13.19 -5.99
CA LEU A 192 39.34 12.98 -6.60
C LEU A 192 38.94 11.50 -6.67
N LYS A 193 39.92 10.58 -6.61
CA LYS A 193 39.71 9.14 -6.45
C LYS A 193 39.43 8.73 -4.98
N LYS A 194 39.67 9.62 -4.01
CA LYS A 194 39.62 9.35 -2.56
C LYS A 194 38.40 9.90 -1.83
N ALA A 195 37.58 10.74 -2.46
CA ALA A 195 36.27 11.04 -1.90
C ALA A 195 35.46 9.74 -1.93
N GLU A 196 35.31 9.08 -0.77
CA GLU A 196 34.42 7.92 -0.65
C GLU A 196 33.11 8.28 -1.35
N PRO A 197 32.71 7.51 -2.38
CA PRO A 197 31.55 7.86 -3.15
C PRO A 197 30.35 7.87 -2.19
N PHE A 198 29.66 9.01 -2.12
CA PHE A 198 28.19 9.14 -1.96
C PHE A 198 27.50 7.81 -1.68
N SER A 199 27.67 7.24 -0.49
CA SER A 199 27.40 5.81 -0.34
C SER A 199 25.89 5.60 -0.43
N CYS A 200 25.44 4.96 -1.52
CA CYS A 200 24.08 4.47 -1.66
C CYS A 200 23.97 3.05 -1.11
N ARG A 201 24.72 2.79 -0.04
CA ARG A 201 24.73 1.51 0.66
C ARG A 201 24.07 1.67 2.01
N GLN A 202 23.28 0.68 2.40
CA GLN A 202 22.73 0.56 3.73
C GLN A 202 23.08 -0.81 4.26
N ASN A 203 23.86 -0.83 5.35
CA ASN A 203 24.55 -2.01 5.89
C ASN A 203 25.50 -2.67 4.86
N GLY A 204 26.75 -2.91 5.27
CA GLY A 204 27.75 -3.51 4.40
C GLY A 204 28.98 -3.95 5.20
N PRO A 205 29.89 -4.72 4.60
CA PRO A 205 31.12 -5.13 5.27
C PRO A 205 31.90 -3.91 5.80
N PRO A 206 32.42 -3.93 7.05
CA PRO A 206 32.42 -5.06 7.99
C PRO A 206 31.20 -5.11 8.94
N THR A 207 30.26 -4.16 8.87
CA THR A 207 29.09 -4.09 9.77
C THR A 207 28.04 -5.17 9.52
N MET A 208 27.95 -5.65 8.28
CA MET A 208 27.08 -6.76 7.91
C MET A 208 27.64 -8.06 8.49
N ILE A 209 26.83 -8.76 9.29
CA ILE A 209 27.24 -10.02 9.90
C ILE A 209 26.93 -11.19 8.95
N SER A 210 27.78 -12.22 9.00
CA SER A 210 27.63 -13.44 8.19
C SER A 210 26.93 -14.59 8.92
N ARG A 211 26.71 -14.44 10.25
CA ARG A 211 26.00 -15.41 11.09
C ARG A 211 24.61 -14.89 11.45
N PRO A 212 23.60 -15.77 11.58
CA PRO A 212 22.27 -15.36 12.00
C PRO A 212 22.29 -14.66 13.38
N PRO A 213 21.53 -13.57 13.57
CA PRO A 213 21.28 -13.02 14.90
C PRO A 213 20.62 -14.08 15.79
N LEU A 214 20.92 -14.05 17.09
CA LEU A 214 20.28 -14.93 18.06
C LEU A 214 18.83 -14.50 18.25
N LEU A 215 17.91 -15.49 18.27
CA LEU A 215 16.53 -15.26 18.69
C LEU A 215 16.50 -14.83 20.16
N LYS A 216 15.50 -14.03 20.56
CA LYS A 216 15.28 -13.60 21.95
C LYS A 216 15.27 -14.78 22.91
N SER A 217 14.68 -15.91 22.49
CA SER A 217 14.65 -17.15 23.28
C SER A 217 16.00 -17.88 23.36
N ASP A 218 16.91 -17.62 22.43
CA ASP A 218 18.24 -18.24 22.35
C ASP A 218 19.33 -17.39 23.04
N LEU A 219 19.07 -16.11 23.36
CA LEU A 219 20.00 -15.22 24.07
C LEU A 219 20.45 -15.77 25.45
N LYS A 220 19.64 -16.62 26.08
CA LYS A 220 19.98 -17.29 27.35
C LYS A 220 20.86 -18.53 27.16
N LEU A 221 20.93 -19.07 25.94
CA LEU A 221 21.63 -20.32 25.62
C LEU A 221 23.01 -20.08 25.03
N TYR A 222 23.14 -19.08 24.17
CA TYR A 222 24.38 -18.78 23.44
C TYR A 222 24.89 -17.39 23.81
N LYS A 223 26.23 -17.26 23.89
CA LYS A 223 26.85 -15.96 24.20
C LYS A 223 27.06 -15.10 22.95
N ASN A 224 27.15 -15.72 21.78
CA ASN A 224 27.42 -15.09 20.50
C ASN A 224 26.80 -15.92 19.36
N GLU A 225 26.67 -15.30 18.20
CA GLU A 225 26.06 -15.87 16.99
C GLU A 225 26.85 -17.04 16.38
N GLU A 226 28.15 -17.20 16.69
CA GLU A 226 28.98 -18.28 16.15
C GLU A 226 28.69 -19.64 16.78
N GLU A 227 28.23 -19.66 18.02
CA GLU A 227 27.93 -20.89 18.77
C GLU A 227 26.60 -21.54 18.36
N CYS A 228 25.68 -20.77 17.77
CA CYS A 228 24.35 -21.25 17.41
C CYS A 228 24.37 -21.93 16.02
N PRO A 229 23.92 -23.20 15.90
CA PRO A 229 23.75 -23.85 14.60
C PRO A 229 22.73 -23.11 13.73
N ALA A 230 23.08 -22.82 12.48
CA ALA A 230 22.21 -22.16 11.51
C ALA A 230 21.42 -23.17 10.67
N LEU A 231 20.79 -24.13 11.36
CA LEU A 231 19.83 -25.06 10.77
C LEU A 231 18.41 -24.54 11.03
N PHE A 232 17.64 -24.36 9.97
CA PHE A 232 16.35 -23.66 10.00
C PHE A 232 15.29 -24.30 10.92
N HIS A 233 15.35 -25.62 11.12
CA HIS A 233 14.49 -26.35 12.06
C HIS A 233 14.98 -26.29 13.53
N SER A 234 16.24 -25.93 13.77
CA SER A 234 16.88 -26.15 15.07
C SER A 234 16.30 -25.31 16.21
N ALA A 235 15.81 -24.11 15.93
CA ALA A 235 15.17 -23.26 16.94
C ALA A 235 13.91 -23.93 17.49
N PHE A 236 13.06 -24.46 16.60
CA PHE A 236 11.88 -25.23 16.98
C PHE A 236 12.24 -26.44 17.84
N GLU A 237 13.28 -27.20 17.48
CA GLU A 237 13.71 -28.36 18.26
C GLU A 237 14.17 -28.00 19.67
N ARG A 238 14.89 -26.88 19.81
CA ARG A 238 15.26 -26.35 21.13
C ARG A 238 14.01 -26.03 21.94
N ARG A 239 13.01 -25.36 21.35
CA ARG A 239 11.75 -25.04 22.05
C ARG A 239 10.96 -26.30 22.42
N ALA A 240 10.92 -27.30 21.54
CA ALA A 240 10.25 -28.57 21.81
C ALA A 240 10.92 -29.38 22.93
N ALA A 241 12.25 -29.30 23.06
CA ALA A 241 12.97 -29.91 24.17
C ALA A 241 12.78 -29.15 25.49
N GLU A 242 12.76 -27.81 25.45
CA GLU A 242 12.62 -26.98 26.65
C GLU A 242 11.20 -26.94 27.21
N SER A 243 10.18 -27.01 26.36
CA SER A 243 8.78 -26.83 26.75
C SER A 243 7.83 -27.67 25.89
N PRO A 244 7.92 -29.01 25.97
CA PRO A 244 7.17 -29.92 25.10
C PRO A 244 5.65 -29.78 25.25
N ASP A 245 5.16 -29.47 26.45
CA ASP A 245 3.73 -29.39 26.77
C ASP A 245 3.09 -28.03 26.40
N ASN A 246 3.89 -27.03 26.01
CA ASN A 246 3.37 -25.72 25.62
C ASN A 246 2.65 -25.80 24.28
N SER A 247 1.60 -24.99 24.11
CA SER A 247 0.88 -24.88 22.83
C SER A 247 1.79 -24.28 21.75
N CYS A 248 2.02 -25.06 20.69
CA CYS A 248 2.77 -24.66 19.51
C CYS A 248 1.84 -24.14 18.42
N ILE A 249 0.72 -24.83 18.22
CA ILE A 249 -0.27 -24.51 17.18
C ILE A 249 -1.66 -24.59 17.78
N GLU A 250 -2.48 -23.59 17.51
CA GLU A 250 -3.92 -23.62 17.77
C GLU A 250 -4.64 -23.55 16.43
N TYR A 251 -5.41 -24.60 16.12
CA TYR A 251 -5.98 -24.84 14.79
C TYR A 251 -7.52 -24.87 14.83
N ILE A 252 -8.17 -24.14 13.92
CA ILE A 252 -9.61 -24.25 13.66
C ILE A 252 -9.81 -24.89 12.28
N ALA A 253 -10.31 -26.12 12.28
CA ALA A 253 -10.46 -26.92 11.07
C ALA A 253 -11.74 -26.61 10.27
N ASP A 254 -12.79 -26.12 10.94
CA ASP A 254 -14.11 -25.95 10.33
C ASP A 254 -14.94 -24.84 11.02
N ALA A 255 -16.14 -24.60 10.47
CA ALA A 255 -17.03 -23.53 10.92
C ALA A 255 -17.55 -23.69 12.37
N SER A 256 -17.28 -24.81 13.06
CA SER A 256 -17.60 -24.96 14.48
C SER A 256 -16.84 -23.95 15.36
N GLY A 257 -15.71 -23.43 14.87
CA GLY A 257 -14.85 -22.52 15.62
C GLY A 257 -14.13 -23.20 16.79
N LYS A 258 -14.17 -24.54 16.88
CA LYS A 258 -13.46 -25.29 17.92
C LYS A 258 -11.95 -25.22 17.68
N ILE A 259 -11.23 -24.75 18.70
CA ILE A 259 -9.77 -24.68 18.68
C ILE A 259 -9.19 -26.03 19.11
N GLU A 260 -8.47 -26.68 18.19
CA GLU A 260 -7.62 -27.83 18.45
C GLU A 260 -6.21 -27.36 18.84
N LYS A 261 -5.73 -27.79 20.00
CA LYS A 261 -4.41 -27.40 20.50
C LYS A 261 -3.41 -28.51 20.20
N TRP A 262 -2.29 -28.15 19.60
CA TRP A 262 -1.16 -29.01 19.32
C TRP A 262 0.08 -28.48 20.03
N THR A 263 0.71 -29.33 20.82
CA THR A 263 1.87 -28.97 21.64
C THR A 263 3.18 -29.06 20.84
N PHE A 264 4.24 -28.41 21.32
CA PHE A 264 5.56 -28.52 20.69
C PHE A 264 6.04 -29.98 20.62
N GLY A 265 5.80 -30.77 21.67
CA GLY A 265 6.17 -32.18 21.73
C GLY A 265 5.43 -33.05 20.70
N GLU A 266 4.15 -32.79 20.47
CA GLU A 266 3.35 -33.48 19.45
C GLU A 266 3.82 -33.16 18.03
N ILE A 267 4.04 -31.87 17.72
CA ILE A 267 4.55 -31.44 16.42
C ILE A 267 5.95 -32.01 16.17
N HIS A 268 6.82 -32.00 17.18
CA HIS A 268 8.16 -32.58 17.09
C HIS A 268 8.10 -34.10 16.86
N THR A 269 7.20 -34.81 17.54
CA THR A 269 7.01 -36.25 17.34
C THR A 269 6.55 -36.58 15.91
N LEU A 270 5.62 -35.79 15.36
CA LEU A 270 5.20 -35.93 13.97
C LEU A 270 6.35 -35.69 12.99
N ALA A 271 7.16 -34.65 13.22
CA ALA A 271 8.32 -34.33 12.40
C ALA A 271 9.38 -35.45 12.44
N GLU A 272 9.65 -36.01 13.62
CA GLU A 272 10.56 -37.14 13.81
C GLU A 272 10.10 -38.41 13.08
N ASN A 273 8.79 -38.69 13.13
CA ASN A 273 8.22 -39.84 12.44
C ASN A 273 8.27 -39.66 10.92
N LEU A 274 7.96 -38.45 10.42
CA LEU A 274 8.11 -38.15 8.99
C LEU A 274 9.56 -38.27 8.53
N MET A 275 10.51 -37.72 9.29
CA MET A 275 11.93 -37.83 8.97
C MET A 275 12.33 -39.30 8.81
N LYS A 276 11.93 -40.18 9.73
CA LYS A 276 12.20 -41.62 9.64
C LYS A 276 11.56 -42.24 8.40
N GLU A 277 10.32 -41.87 8.08
CA GLU A 277 9.63 -42.38 6.90
C GLU A 277 10.28 -41.90 5.59
N LEU A 278 10.76 -40.65 5.51
CA LEU A 278 11.49 -40.14 4.34
C LEU A 278 12.79 -40.91 4.08
N HIS A 279 13.48 -41.38 5.12
CA HIS A 279 14.63 -42.26 4.96
C HIS A 279 14.23 -43.63 4.41
N ILE A 280 13.08 -44.17 4.82
CA ILE A 280 12.54 -45.43 4.28
C ILE A 280 12.13 -45.23 2.82
N LEU A 281 11.50 -44.11 2.47
CA LEU A 281 11.15 -43.77 1.09
C LEU A 281 12.41 -43.71 0.20
N GLU A 282 13.50 -43.12 0.68
CA GLU A 282 14.77 -43.03 -0.08
C GLU A 282 15.33 -44.39 -0.50
N THR A 283 15.22 -45.41 0.36
CA THR A 283 15.75 -46.73 0.04
C THR A 283 14.84 -47.54 -0.88
N ASN A 284 13.58 -47.13 -1.05
CA ASN A 284 12.54 -47.91 -1.73
C ASN A 284 12.01 -47.25 -3.01
N ILE A 285 12.28 -45.96 -3.22
CA ILE A 285 11.84 -45.20 -4.38
C ILE A 285 13.05 -44.50 -4.98
N ALA A 286 13.23 -44.64 -6.30
CA ALA A 286 14.23 -43.88 -7.03
C ALA A 286 13.85 -42.39 -6.99
N TRP A 287 14.59 -41.60 -6.22
CA TRP A 287 14.34 -40.18 -6.03
C TRP A 287 15.54 -39.36 -6.48
N ASN A 288 15.31 -38.51 -7.49
CA ASN A 288 16.34 -37.63 -8.02
C ASN A 288 16.75 -36.55 -7.00
N LYS A 289 17.97 -36.04 -7.19
CA LYS A 289 18.61 -35.06 -6.33
C LYS A 289 18.98 -33.82 -7.15
N PRO A 290 18.00 -33.00 -7.55
CA PRO A 290 18.15 -32.00 -8.61
C PRO A 290 19.12 -30.86 -8.26
N PHE A 291 19.44 -30.65 -6.98
CA PHE A 291 20.37 -29.60 -6.56
C PHE A 291 21.25 -30.08 -5.39
N ASN A 292 22.57 -29.88 -5.50
CA ASN A 292 23.58 -30.20 -4.47
C ASN A 292 23.44 -31.57 -3.78
N GLY A 293 22.94 -32.59 -4.49
CA GLY A 293 22.75 -33.92 -3.91
C GLY A 293 21.59 -34.02 -2.91
N GLN A 294 20.70 -33.02 -2.87
CA GLN A 294 19.51 -32.99 -2.02
C GLN A 294 18.25 -33.30 -2.81
N ARG A 295 17.27 -33.89 -2.11
CA ARG A 295 15.92 -34.09 -2.60
C ARG A 295 15.08 -32.86 -2.28
N ILE A 296 14.08 -32.64 -3.11
CA ILE A 296 13.02 -31.67 -2.87
C ILE A 296 11.73 -32.46 -2.62
N VAL A 297 11.09 -32.20 -1.48
CA VAL A 297 9.89 -32.92 -1.03
C VAL A 297 8.68 -31.98 -1.12
N PRO A 298 7.79 -32.19 -2.10
CA PRO A 298 6.60 -31.36 -2.24
C PRO A 298 5.51 -31.70 -1.22
N LEU A 299 4.78 -30.68 -0.76
CA LEU A 299 3.63 -30.82 0.15
C LEU A 299 2.39 -30.18 -0.47
N TYR A 300 1.35 -30.97 -0.68
CA TYR A 300 0.04 -30.50 -1.14
C TYR A 300 -0.93 -30.41 0.05
N LEU A 301 -0.75 -29.37 0.87
CA LEU A 301 -1.44 -29.19 2.15
C LEU A 301 -1.81 -27.72 2.39
N PRO A 302 -2.98 -27.44 3.01
CA PRO A 302 -3.29 -26.09 3.51
C PRO A 302 -2.48 -25.81 4.78
N GLY A 303 -2.64 -24.60 5.34
CA GLY A 303 -2.14 -24.32 6.69
C GLY A 303 -2.78 -25.26 7.70
N CYS A 304 -2.01 -26.21 8.24
CA CYS A 304 -2.47 -27.20 9.21
C CYS A 304 -1.27 -27.75 10.01
N PRO A 305 -1.49 -28.35 11.20
CA PRO A 305 -0.42 -28.91 12.03
C PRO A 305 0.57 -29.82 11.28
N GLN A 306 0.06 -30.64 10.36
CA GLN A 306 0.85 -31.59 9.58
C GLN A 306 1.76 -30.90 8.55
N LEU A 307 1.34 -29.78 7.96
CA LEU A 307 2.21 -29.00 7.06
C LEU A 307 3.46 -28.53 7.80
N TYR A 308 3.29 -27.96 9.00
CA TYR A 308 4.41 -27.41 9.76
C TYR A 308 5.32 -28.51 10.33
N ALA A 309 4.75 -29.62 10.82
CA ALA A 309 5.53 -30.81 11.15
C ALA A 309 6.28 -31.35 9.92
N GLY A 310 5.65 -31.26 8.75
CA GLY A 310 6.21 -31.58 7.45
C GLY A 310 7.51 -30.83 7.15
N TYR A 311 7.48 -29.50 7.26
CA TYR A 311 8.66 -28.65 7.07
C TYR A 311 9.82 -29.08 7.97
N MET A 312 9.55 -29.29 9.26
CA MET A 312 10.58 -29.71 10.22
C MET A 312 11.14 -31.09 9.86
N GLY A 313 10.27 -32.08 9.61
CA GLY A 313 10.67 -33.45 9.31
C GLY A 313 11.48 -33.58 8.01
N ILE A 314 11.10 -32.85 6.97
CA ILE A 314 11.83 -32.82 5.69
C ILE A 314 13.23 -32.25 5.86
N MET A 315 13.33 -31.10 6.54
CA MET A 315 14.63 -30.46 6.77
C MET A 315 15.55 -31.31 7.65
N LYS A 316 15.00 -31.97 8.68
CA LYS A 316 15.75 -32.91 9.53
C LYS A 316 16.25 -34.14 8.75
N ALA A 317 15.52 -34.56 7.71
CA ALA A 317 15.95 -35.61 6.79
C ALA A 317 17.02 -35.15 5.76
N GLY A 318 17.51 -33.90 5.86
CA GLY A 318 18.51 -33.34 4.95
C GLY A 318 17.99 -33.00 3.56
N ALA A 319 16.67 -32.85 3.42
CA ALA A 319 15.97 -32.49 2.19
C ALA A 319 15.32 -31.10 2.29
N ALA A 320 14.91 -30.54 1.15
CA ALA A 320 14.25 -29.25 1.08
C ALA A 320 12.74 -29.40 0.90
N PHE A 321 11.93 -28.59 1.58
CA PHE A 321 10.48 -28.63 1.41
C PHE A 321 10.01 -27.73 0.25
N CYS A 322 8.91 -28.10 -0.40
CA CYS A 322 8.28 -27.34 -1.49
C CYS A 322 6.74 -27.33 -1.34
N PRO A 323 6.12 -26.32 -0.73
CA PRO A 323 4.67 -26.24 -0.69
C PRO A 323 4.10 -26.06 -2.10
N LEU A 324 3.11 -26.87 -2.45
CA LEU A 324 2.41 -26.81 -3.72
C LEU A 324 1.17 -25.91 -3.62
N PRO A 325 0.86 -25.13 -4.67
CA PRO A 325 -0.33 -24.30 -4.70
C PRO A 325 -1.61 -25.15 -4.81
N LEU A 326 -2.52 -24.99 -3.85
CA LEU A 326 -3.83 -25.67 -3.84
C LEU A 326 -4.84 -25.02 -4.79
N ASP A 327 -4.65 -23.74 -5.10
CA ASP A 327 -5.49 -22.93 -5.98
C ASP A 327 -5.05 -22.97 -7.46
N ALA A 328 -4.07 -23.83 -7.78
CA ALA A 328 -3.52 -23.99 -9.10
C ALA A 328 -4.21 -25.12 -9.88
N PRO A 329 -4.35 -24.98 -11.21
CA PRO A 329 -4.86 -26.07 -12.04
C PRO A 329 -3.84 -27.23 -12.16
N PRO A 330 -4.30 -28.43 -12.57
CA PRO A 330 -3.47 -29.63 -12.68
C PRO A 330 -2.19 -29.42 -13.50
N GLU A 331 -2.26 -28.69 -14.63
CA GLU A 331 -1.10 -28.42 -15.50
C GLU A 331 0.01 -27.66 -14.75
N ARG A 332 -0.35 -26.69 -13.90
CA ARG A 332 0.65 -25.94 -13.13
C ARG A 332 1.29 -26.79 -12.03
N VAL A 333 0.51 -27.63 -11.37
CA VAL A 333 1.03 -28.56 -10.35
C VAL A 333 1.99 -29.56 -11.00
N GLN A 334 1.63 -30.12 -12.16
CA GLN A 334 2.51 -30.98 -12.94
C GLN A 334 3.82 -30.28 -13.31
N VAL A 335 3.78 -29.05 -13.87
CA VAL A 335 4.99 -28.31 -14.25
C VAL A 335 5.95 -28.13 -13.07
N ILE A 336 5.43 -27.84 -11.87
CA ILE A 336 6.24 -27.72 -10.66
C ILE A 336 6.87 -29.07 -10.30
N LEU A 337 6.07 -30.16 -10.26
CA LEU A 337 6.53 -31.50 -9.92
C LEU A 337 7.60 -32.03 -10.89
N GLU A 338 7.46 -31.73 -12.19
CA GLU A 338 8.45 -32.04 -13.21
C GLU A 338 9.76 -31.26 -12.99
N ASP A 339 9.68 -29.95 -12.69
CA ASP A 339 10.86 -29.10 -12.53
C ASP A 339 11.69 -29.48 -11.28
N ILE A 340 11.04 -29.97 -10.21
CA ILE A 340 11.71 -30.52 -9.01
C ILE A 340 12.01 -32.03 -9.09
N GLU A 341 11.61 -32.70 -10.16
CA GLU A 341 11.79 -34.14 -10.38
C GLU A 341 11.30 -35.01 -9.21
N ALA A 342 10.14 -34.68 -8.63
CA ALA A 342 9.63 -35.35 -7.42
C ALA A 342 8.72 -36.54 -7.76
N PRO A 343 9.06 -37.78 -7.33
CA PRO A 343 8.21 -38.96 -7.49
C PRO A 343 7.18 -39.13 -6.34
N VAL A 344 7.31 -38.33 -5.28
CA VAL A 344 6.55 -38.44 -4.02
C VAL A 344 5.96 -37.07 -3.68
N VAL A 345 4.70 -37.05 -3.25
CA VAL A 345 4.03 -35.87 -2.69
C VAL A 345 3.47 -36.20 -1.31
N LEU A 346 3.71 -35.31 -0.34
CA LEU A 346 3.09 -35.40 0.98
C LEU A 346 1.74 -34.67 0.97
N GLY A 347 0.72 -35.30 1.55
CA GLY A 347 -0.61 -34.70 1.68
C GLY A 347 -1.41 -35.29 2.84
N LEU A 348 -2.71 -35.00 2.88
CA LEU A 348 -3.60 -35.46 3.96
C LEU A 348 -4.74 -36.30 3.38
N GLY A 349 -4.99 -37.45 4.01
CA GLY A 349 -6.02 -38.39 3.62
C GLY A 349 -5.57 -39.34 2.50
N SER A 350 -6.43 -40.31 2.20
CA SER A 350 -6.15 -41.34 1.19
C SER A 350 -6.41 -40.90 -0.25
N ASP A 351 -7.14 -39.80 -0.44
CA ASP A 351 -7.44 -39.24 -1.77
C ASP A 351 -6.29 -38.32 -2.21
N PRO A 352 -5.54 -38.67 -3.28
CA PRO A 352 -4.41 -37.89 -3.72
C PRO A 352 -4.86 -36.58 -4.39
N PHE A 353 -4.20 -35.48 -4.03
CA PHE A 353 -4.50 -34.12 -4.53
C PHE A 353 -5.96 -33.71 -4.35
N PRO A 354 -6.49 -33.71 -3.12
CA PRO A 354 -7.91 -33.39 -2.87
C PRO A 354 -8.25 -31.99 -3.38
N GLY A 355 -9.32 -31.89 -4.18
CA GLY A 355 -9.78 -30.64 -4.79
C GLY A 355 -9.09 -30.26 -6.11
N LEU A 356 -8.07 -31.02 -6.56
CA LEU A 356 -7.46 -30.82 -7.86
C LEU A 356 -8.30 -31.47 -8.96
N ALA A 357 -8.63 -30.74 -10.02
CA ALA A 357 -9.50 -31.20 -11.10
C ALA A 357 -8.81 -32.17 -12.09
N ILE A 358 -8.25 -33.28 -11.57
CA ILE A 358 -7.47 -34.26 -12.33
C ILE A 358 -8.31 -34.93 -13.42
N ASP A 359 -9.58 -35.24 -13.13
CA ASP A 359 -10.45 -35.96 -14.08
C ASP A 359 -10.84 -35.14 -15.32
N THR A 360 -10.74 -33.82 -15.24
CA THR A 360 -10.98 -32.90 -16.36
C THR A 360 -9.68 -32.41 -17.01
N ALA A 361 -8.52 -32.84 -16.53
CA ALA A 361 -7.22 -32.47 -17.10
C ALA A 361 -6.96 -33.23 -18.41
N GLU A 362 -5.98 -32.74 -19.20
CA GLU A 362 -5.53 -33.48 -20.37
C GLU A 362 -5.02 -34.89 -19.97
N PRO A 363 -5.25 -35.94 -20.78
CA PRO A 363 -5.00 -37.33 -20.37
C PRO A 363 -3.57 -37.59 -19.87
N HIS A 364 -2.57 -36.98 -20.50
CA HIS A 364 -1.16 -37.16 -20.12
C HIS A 364 -0.84 -36.50 -18.76
N ILE A 365 -1.50 -35.39 -18.43
CA ILE A 365 -1.36 -34.69 -17.14
C ILE A 365 -2.02 -35.52 -16.04
N ALA A 366 -3.24 -36.02 -16.29
CA ALA A 366 -3.96 -36.86 -15.36
C ALA A 366 -3.19 -38.17 -15.07
N GLU A 367 -2.61 -38.79 -16.11
CA GLU A 367 -1.75 -39.96 -15.97
C GLU A 367 -0.49 -39.65 -15.16
N PHE A 368 0.20 -38.54 -15.44
CA PHE A 368 1.37 -38.10 -14.67
C PHE A 368 1.03 -37.96 -13.17
N LEU A 369 -0.03 -37.22 -12.83
CA LEU A 369 -0.41 -36.95 -11.44
C LEU A 369 -0.85 -38.22 -10.70
N ARG A 370 -1.55 -39.14 -11.38
CA ARG A 370 -1.96 -40.44 -10.80
C ARG A 370 -0.78 -41.39 -10.56
N ASN A 371 0.34 -41.20 -11.25
CA ASN A 371 1.55 -42.01 -11.07
C ASN A 371 2.46 -41.51 -9.93
N ILE A 372 2.17 -40.35 -9.34
CA ILE A 372 2.89 -39.84 -8.17
C ILE A 372 2.59 -40.69 -6.94
N THR A 373 3.63 -41.04 -6.17
CA THR A 373 3.44 -41.72 -4.89
C THR A 373 2.92 -40.73 -3.85
N TRP A 374 1.67 -40.90 -3.45
CA TRP A 374 1.05 -40.11 -2.40
C TRP A 374 1.39 -40.66 -1.00
N VAL A 375 1.83 -39.79 -0.10
CA VAL A 375 2.11 -40.14 1.30
C VAL A 375 1.18 -39.33 2.19
N ASP A 376 0.23 -40.04 2.82
CA ASP A 376 -0.69 -39.47 3.79
C ASP A 376 0.04 -39.16 5.11
N MET A 377 0.10 -37.88 5.48
CA MET A 377 0.70 -37.39 6.71
C MET A 377 -0.05 -37.86 7.97
N ALA A 378 -1.33 -38.25 7.86
CA ALA A 378 -2.07 -38.85 8.96
C ALA A 378 -1.75 -40.36 9.13
N ASN A 379 -1.24 -41.01 8.08
CA ASN A 379 -0.83 -42.41 8.09
C ASN A 379 0.40 -42.65 7.21
N LEU A 380 1.56 -42.27 7.73
CA LEU A 380 2.85 -42.29 7.01
C LEU A 380 3.25 -43.65 6.43
N SER A 381 2.71 -44.75 6.95
CA SER A 381 3.03 -46.11 6.48
C SER A 381 2.12 -46.63 5.36
N ALA A 382 1.02 -45.93 5.04
CA ALA A 382 -0.01 -46.42 4.13
C ALA A 382 0.50 -46.73 2.71
N TRP A 383 1.43 -45.92 2.18
CA TRP A 383 2.00 -46.07 0.83
C TRP A 383 2.75 -47.40 0.61
N ARG A 384 3.12 -48.09 1.70
CA ARG A 384 3.85 -49.37 1.68
C ARG A 384 3.08 -50.54 2.29
N ALA A 385 1.76 -50.41 2.50
CA ALA A 385 0.94 -51.48 3.07
C ALA A 385 1.04 -52.81 2.28
N ASP A 386 1.21 -52.74 0.96
CA ASP A 386 1.30 -53.89 0.06
C ASP A 386 2.74 -54.32 -0.28
N LYS A 387 3.76 -53.69 0.33
CA LYS A 387 5.18 -54.03 0.11
C LYS A 387 5.67 -54.99 1.20
N PRO A 388 6.44 -56.03 0.85
CA PRO A 388 7.01 -56.93 1.86
C PRO A 388 7.89 -56.14 2.82
N VAL A 389 7.71 -56.38 4.13
CA VAL A 389 8.52 -55.78 5.21
C VAL A 389 9.90 -56.45 5.20
N GLU A 390 10.70 -56.21 4.16
CA GLU A 390 12.12 -56.52 4.22
C GLU A 390 12.81 -55.45 5.08
N SER A 391 13.61 -55.90 6.05
CA SER A 391 14.30 -55.01 6.98
C SER A 391 15.23 -54.10 6.19
N VAL A 392 14.84 -52.83 6.08
CA VAL A 392 15.70 -51.79 5.52
C VAL A 392 16.97 -51.76 6.37
N ALA A 393 18.11 -52.07 5.76
CA ALA A 393 19.40 -51.90 6.42
C ALA A 393 19.50 -50.42 6.83
N PRO A 394 19.85 -50.08 8.08
CA PRO A 394 19.98 -48.70 8.50
C PRO A 394 21.06 -48.03 7.64
N THR A 395 20.63 -47.24 6.66
CA THR A 395 21.50 -46.28 5.99
C THR A 395 21.76 -45.17 7.00
N GLN A 396 23.01 -44.73 7.13
CA GLN A 396 23.27 -43.53 7.92
C GLN A 396 22.65 -42.35 7.17
N PRO A 397 21.64 -41.68 7.75
CA PRO A 397 21.02 -40.53 7.11
C PRO A 397 22.07 -39.43 6.93
N ARG A 398 21.98 -38.69 5.83
CA ARG A 398 22.86 -37.54 5.61
C ARG A 398 22.48 -36.45 6.61
N GLU A 399 23.42 -36.05 7.46
CA GLU A 399 23.19 -34.91 8.35
C GLU A 399 23.01 -33.60 7.54
N PRO A 400 22.01 -32.77 7.89
CA PRO A 400 21.82 -31.47 7.26
C PRO A 400 22.96 -30.51 7.62
N LYS A 401 23.34 -29.67 6.67
CA LYS A 401 24.34 -28.62 6.78
C LYS A 401 23.68 -27.25 6.60
N GLU A 402 24.36 -26.20 7.02
CA GLU A 402 23.83 -24.84 6.97
C GLU A 402 23.73 -24.30 5.52
N GLU A 403 24.59 -24.76 4.62
CA GLU A 403 24.61 -24.38 3.20
C GLU A 403 23.65 -25.23 2.35
N ASP A 404 23.04 -26.25 2.94
CA ASP A 404 22.04 -27.06 2.26
C ASP A 404 20.76 -26.25 2.03
N LEU A 405 20.03 -26.60 0.97
CA LEU A 405 18.67 -26.10 0.74
C LEU A 405 17.77 -26.45 1.92
N ALA A 406 17.10 -25.44 2.46
CA ALA A 406 16.01 -25.61 3.41
C ALA A 406 14.67 -25.73 2.67
N TYR A 407 14.48 -24.91 1.64
CA TYR A 407 13.23 -24.87 0.89
C TYR A 407 13.41 -24.34 -0.53
N ILE A 408 12.40 -24.60 -1.35
CA ILE A 408 12.19 -23.99 -2.66
C ILE A 408 10.77 -23.44 -2.74
N LEU A 409 10.65 -22.22 -3.26
CA LEU A 409 9.35 -21.59 -3.50
C LEU A 409 9.25 -21.13 -4.94
N TYR A 410 8.12 -21.42 -5.57
CA TYR A 410 7.87 -21.06 -6.95
C TYR A 410 7.26 -19.66 -7.07
N THR A 411 7.91 -18.83 -7.87
CA THR A 411 7.43 -17.50 -8.25
C THR A 411 7.09 -17.50 -9.74
N SER A 412 6.45 -16.43 -10.22
CA SER A 412 6.18 -16.28 -11.65
C SER A 412 7.47 -16.13 -12.45
N GLY A 413 7.55 -16.68 -13.66
CA GLY A 413 8.75 -16.61 -14.51
C GLY A 413 8.50 -15.96 -15.87
N SER A 414 9.47 -15.16 -16.32
CA SER A 414 9.39 -14.38 -17.57
C SER A 414 9.38 -15.26 -18.84
N THR A 415 9.76 -16.53 -18.73
CA THR A 415 9.78 -17.51 -19.82
C THR A 415 8.45 -18.25 -20.00
N GLY A 416 7.37 -17.85 -19.31
CA GLY A 416 6.08 -18.53 -19.41
C GLY A 416 5.88 -19.69 -18.44
N LYS A 417 6.88 -19.99 -17.61
CA LYS A 417 6.82 -21.07 -16.61
C LYS A 417 7.22 -20.54 -15.22
N PRO A 418 6.65 -21.11 -14.14
CA PRO A 418 7.11 -20.82 -12.78
C PRO A 418 8.61 -21.06 -12.61
N LYS A 419 9.25 -20.26 -11.76
CA LYS A 419 10.67 -20.38 -11.42
C LYS A 419 10.83 -20.70 -9.93
N GLY A 420 11.52 -21.79 -9.61
CA GLY A 420 11.75 -22.22 -8.24
C GLY A 420 12.97 -21.51 -7.64
N VAL A 421 12.76 -20.70 -6.60
CA VAL A 421 13.81 -19.96 -5.88
C VAL A 421 14.46 -20.84 -4.82
N LEU A 422 15.78 -20.99 -4.89
CA LEU A 422 16.57 -21.92 -4.07
C LEU A 422 17.13 -21.23 -2.81
N ILE A 423 16.63 -21.58 -1.63
CA ILE A 423 17.03 -20.95 -0.36
C ILE A 423 17.69 -21.94 0.60
N SER A 424 18.83 -21.52 1.17
CA SER A 424 19.61 -22.31 2.12
C SER A 424 19.11 -22.21 3.57
N HIS A 425 19.53 -23.12 4.43
CA HIS A 425 19.28 -23.03 5.87
C HIS A 425 19.86 -21.75 6.49
N ILE A 426 21.10 -21.40 6.16
CA ILE A 426 21.75 -20.20 6.71
C ILE A 426 21.05 -18.92 6.27
N SER A 427 20.60 -18.83 5.00
CA SER A 427 19.82 -17.69 4.53
C SER A 427 18.51 -17.54 5.30
N GLY A 428 17.78 -18.66 5.48
CA GLY A 428 16.54 -18.69 6.27
C GLY A 428 16.77 -18.28 7.73
N CYS A 429 17.81 -18.79 8.39
CA CYS A 429 18.13 -18.41 9.77
C CYS A 429 18.53 -16.93 9.89
N CYS A 430 19.33 -16.43 8.96
CA CYS A 430 19.71 -15.02 8.88
C CYS A 430 18.50 -14.08 8.75
N ALA A 431 17.48 -14.49 7.98
CA ALA A 431 16.23 -13.75 7.88
C ALA A 431 15.44 -13.79 9.19
N ILE A 432 15.17 -14.99 9.74
CA ILE A 432 14.35 -15.14 10.97
C ILE A 432 14.99 -14.48 12.19
N GLY A 433 16.31 -14.61 12.38
CA GLY A 433 17.03 -13.91 13.45
C GLY A 433 16.96 -12.39 13.30
N GLY A 434 17.12 -11.89 12.06
CA GLY A 434 16.98 -10.47 11.76
C GLY A 434 15.57 -9.94 11.99
N HIS A 435 14.54 -10.72 11.64
CA HIS A 435 13.15 -10.37 11.88
C HIS A 435 12.82 -10.30 13.37
N ASP A 436 13.25 -11.28 14.15
CA ASP A 436 13.00 -11.29 15.59
C ASP A 436 13.67 -10.08 16.30
N GLU A 437 14.89 -9.72 15.89
CA GLU A 437 15.59 -8.52 16.37
C GLU A 437 14.87 -7.23 15.94
N ALA A 438 14.43 -7.16 14.68
CA ALA A 438 13.72 -6.01 14.11
C ALA A 438 12.28 -5.85 14.62
N PHE A 439 11.73 -6.86 15.30
CA PHE A 439 10.41 -6.81 15.91
C PHE A 439 10.52 -6.78 17.45
N PRO A 440 11.13 -5.74 18.05
CA PRO A 440 11.52 -5.74 19.46
C PRO A 440 10.34 -5.93 20.41
N HIS A 441 9.16 -5.44 20.02
CA HIS A 441 7.93 -5.47 20.82
C HIS A 441 7.22 -6.83 20.87
N LEU A 442 7.61 -7.78 20.02
CA LEU A 442 7.02 -9.12 20.07
C LEU A 442 7.35 -9.80 21.39
N ALA A 443 6.30 -10.38 21.99
CA ALA A 443 6.40 -11.24 23.16
C ALA A 443 7.24 -12.50 22.86
N VAL A 444 7.62 -13.20 23.93
CA VAL A 444 8.32 -14.49 23.89
C VAL A 444 7.53 -15.50 24.71
N GLY A 445 7.49 -16.75 24.29
CA GLY A 445 6.70 -17.80 24.91
C GLY A 445 5.21 -17.72 24.52
N PRO A 446 4.31 -18.36 25.29
CA PRO A 446 2.88 -18.52 24.94
C PRO A 446 2.09 -17.22 24.71
N GLU A 447 2.60 -16.09 25.19
CA GLU A 447 2.03 -14.76 24.96
C GLU A 447 2.23 -14.27 23.52
N LEU A 448 3.20 -14.80 22.77
CA LEU A 448 3.33 -14.53 21.33
C LEU A 448 2.30 -15.36 20.58
N ARG A 449 1.26 -14.71 20.05
CA ARG A 449 0.13 -15.35 19.37
C ARG A 449 0.00 -14.80 17.96
N TRP A 450 0.69 -15.44 17.03
CA TRP A 450 0.74 -14.98 15.65
C TRP A 450 -0.33 -15.66 14.82
N LEU A 451 -1.25 -14.89 14.22
CA LEU A 451 -2.21 -15.41 13.26
C LEU A 451 -1.52 -15.65 11.91
N GLN A 452 -1.38 -16.92 11.53
CA GLN A 452 -0.80 -17.32 10.26
C GLN A 452 -1.76 -16.94 9.13
N PHE A 453 -1.43 -15.92 8.34
CA PHE A 453 -2.30 -15.42 7.28
C PHE A 453 -1.70 -15.62 5.88
N ALA A 454 -0.39 -15.50 5.73
CA ALA A 454 0.26 -15.64 4.44
C ALA A 454 0.17 -17.09 3.92
N MET A 455 -0.11 -17.27 2.62
CA MET A 455 -0.18 -18.62 2.05
C MET A 455 1.15 -19.37 2.20
N PRO A 456 1.15 -20.70 2.46
CA PRO A 456 2.39 -21.49 2.57
C PRO A 456 3.30 -21.41 1.34
N THR A 457 2.73 -21.16 0.16
CA THR A 457 3.48 -20.97 -1.09
C THR A 457 4.18 -19.61 -1.20
N PHE A 458 4.06 -18.76 -0.19
CA PHE A 458 4.69 -17.46 -0.10
C PHE A 458 5.65 -17.42 1.09
N ASP A 459 6.85 -16.89 0.87
CA ASP A 459 7.94 -16.91 1.83
C ASP A 459 7.67 -16.09 3.09
N LEU A 460 6.86 -15.03 3.02
CA LEU A 460 6.47 -14.26 4.21
C LEU A 460 5.67 -15.10 5.23
N SER A 461 5.07 -16.23 4.82
CA SER A 461 4.49 -17.19 5.78
C SER A 461 5.54 -17.82 6.69
N LEU A 462 6.79 -17.92 6.23
CA LEU A 462 7.88 -18.48 7.02
C LEU A 462 8.30 -17.53 8.14
N ILE A 463 8.11 -16.21 8.00
CA ILE A 463 8.27 -15.27 9.12
C ILE A 463 7.25 -15.62 10.22
N GLU A 464 5.97 -15.73 9.86
CA GLU A 464 4.89 -16.05 10.80
C GLU A 464 5.16 -17.37 11.53
N ILE A 465 5.65 -18.39 10.82
CA ILE A 465 5.93 -19.72 11.36
C ILE A 465 7.18 -19.72 12.25
N PHE A 466 8.33 -19.32 11.70
CA PHE A 466 9.63 -19.58 12.33
C PHE A 466 10.01 -18.53 13.38
N VAL A 467 9.55 -17.28 13.29
CA VAL A 467 9.69 -16.32 14.40
C VAL A 467 8.86 -16.79 15.59
N THR A 468 7.62 -17.21 15.34
CA THR A 468 6.69 -17.66 16.40
C THR A 468 7.18 -18.93 17.07
N MET A 469 7.42 -19.98 16.29
CA MET A 469 7.87 -21.27 16.82
C MET A 469 9.27 -21.18 17.42
N GLY A 470 10.18 -20.37 16.84
CA GLY A 470 11.52 -20.15 17.37
C GLY A 470 11.52 -19.46 18.72
N ASN A 471 10.51 -18.62 19.00
CA ASN A 471 10.31 -17.96 20.28
C ASN A 471 9.35 -18.66 21.25
N ALA A 472 9.05 -19.94 21.03
CA ALA A 472 8.10 -20.71 21.85
C ALA A 472 6.69 -20.09 21.92
N GLY A 473 6.31 -19.34 20.89
CA GLY A 473 4.96 -18.79 20.73
C GLY A 473 3.96 -19.80 20.17
N THR A 474 2.71 -19.35 20.08
CA THR A 474 1.60 -20.11 19.53
C THR A 474 1.24 -19.59 18.14
N LEU A 475 1.42 -20.45 17.12
CA LEU A 475 0.95 -20.18 15.77
C LEU A 475 -0.56 -20.46 15.68
N CYS A 476 -1.34 -19.41 15.45
CA CYS A 476 -2.79 -19.49 15.34
C CYS A 476 -3.18 -19.69 13.88
N VAL A 477 -3.91 -20.76 13.56
CA VAL A 477 -4.18 -21.19 12.19
C VAL A 477 -5.67 -21.52 12.05
N ALA A 478 -6.32 -21.00 11.02
CA ALA A 478 -7.69 -21.37 10.68
C ALA A 478 -7.77 -21.81 9.23
N GLU A 479 -8.78 -22.62 8.92
CA GLU A 479 -9.18 -22.88 7.55
C GLU A 479 -9.36 -21.55 6.77
N ARG A 480 -8.87 -21.53 5.53
CA ARG A 480 -8.67 -20.31 4.76
C ARG A 480 -9.99 -19.59 4.48
N SER A 481 -11.05 -20.31 4.12
CA SER A 481 -12.35 -19.71 3.84
C SER A 481 -12.97 -19.05 5.08
N LEU A 482 -12.77 -19.63 6.27
CA LEU A 482 -13.19 -19.01 7.54
C LEU A 482 -12.42 -17.73 7.84
N MET A 483 -11.09 -17.80 7.71
CA MET A 483 -10.19 -16.67 7.94
C MET A 483 -10.51 -15.48 7.01
N LEU A 484 -10.82 -15.76 5.74
CA LEU A 484 -11.18 -14.73 4.78
C LEU A 484 -12.62 -14.24 4.95
N THR A 485 -13.53 -15.07 5.47
CA THR A 485 -14.91 -14.63 5.71
C THR A 485 -14.99 -13.56 6.79
N ASP A 486 -14.27 -13.74 7.90
CA ASP A 486 -14.23 -12.78 9.01
C ASP A 486 -12.89 -12.84 9.76
N ILE A 487 -11.94 -12.04 9.26
CA ILE A 487 -10.59 -11.94 9.84
C ILE A 487 -10.60 -11.34 11.25
N GLU A 488 -11.47 -10.35 11.53
CA GLU A 488 -11.59 -9.72 12.84
C GLU A 488 -12.11 -10.72 13.89
N ARG A 489 -13.08 -11.55 13.52
CA ARG A 489 -13.56 -12.66 14.36
C ARG A 489 -12.47 -13.69 14.61
N THR A 490 -11.72 -14.07 13.57
CA THR A 490 -10.63 -15.04 13.70
C THR A 490 -9.55 -14.54 14.67
N ILE A 491 -9.13 -13.28 14.56
CA ILE A 491 -8.20 -12.63 15.48
C ILE A 491 -8.72 -12.70 16.92
N LYS A 492 -10.00 -12.36 17.16
CA LYS A 492 -10.62 -12.42 18.49
C LYS A 492 -10.71 -13.83 19.05
N LEU A 493 -11.09 -14.82 18.25
CA LEU A 493 -11.20 -16.21 18.71
C LEU A 493 -9.86 -16.75 19.20
N PHE A 494 -8.79 -16.44 18.48
CA PHE A 494 -7.45 -16.81 18.89
C PHE A 494 -6.81 -15.86 19.89
N GLN A 495 -7.40 -14.69 20.18
CA GLN A 495 -6.69 -13.61 20.89
C GLN A 495 -5.31 -13.35 20.25
N ALA A 496 -5.25 -13.36 18.92
CA ALA A 496 -4.01 -13.14 18.19
C ALA A 496 -3.56 -11.69 18.41
N ASN A 497 -2.26 -11.51 18.65
CA ASN A 497 -1.64 -10.20 18.88
C ASN A 497 -0.71 -9.75 17.75
N THR A 498 -0.35 -10.67 16.86
CA THR A 498 0.47 -10.38 15.69
C THR A 498 -0.14 -10.99 14.43
N ILE A 499 -0.09 -10.26 13.32
CA ILE A 499 -0.46 -10.75 12.00
C ILE A 499 0.42 -10.10 10.92
N PHE A 500 0.71 -10.84 9.86
CA PHE A 500 1.22 -10.25 8.62
C PHE A 500 0.10 -10.08 7.59
N THR A 501 0.05 -8.93 6.92
CA THR A 501 -0.87 -8.69 5.79
C THR A 501 -0.22 -7.84 4.69
N VAL A 502 -0.86 -7.74 3.54
CA VAL A 502 -0.52 -6.68 2.58
C VAL A 502 -1.24 -5.38 2.97
N PRO A 503 -0.66 -4.18 2.73
CA PRO A 503 -1.29 -2.91 3.07
C PRO A 503 -2.74 -2.78 2.59
N SER A 504 -3.07 -3.24 1.38
CA SER A 504 -4.45 -3.25 0.86
C SER A 504 -5.42 -4.02 1.75
N LEU A 505 -5.02 -5.18 2.27
CA LEU A 505 -5.84 -6.01 3.14
C LEU A 505 -5.94 -5.44 4.57
N ALA A 506 -4.88 -4.81 5.07
CA ALA A 506 -4.90 -4.14 6.37
C ALA A 506 -6.02 -3.10 6.49
N THR A 507 -6.53 -2.57 5.37
CA THR A 507 -7.69 -1.66 5.35
C THR A 507 -9.00 -2.29 5.84
N LEU A 508 -9.08 -3.63 5.87
CA LEU A 508 -10.23 -4.34 6.44
C LEU A 508 -10.17 -4.46 7.96
N LEU A 509 -9.03 -4.21 8.58
CA LEU A 509 -8.86 -4.35 10.03
C LEU A 509 -9.22 -3.03 10.70
N ARG A 510 -10.18 -3.08 11.65
CA ARG A 510 -10.50 -1.94 12.50
C ARG A 510 -9.88 -2.11 13.88
N PRO A 511 -8.96 -1.21 14.28
CA PRO A 511 -8.24 -1.33 15.55
C PRO A 511 -9.14 -1.54 16.79
N SER A 512 -10.32 -0.92 16.81
CA SER A 512 -11.30 -1.03 17.90
C SER A 512 -12.02 -2.38 17.96
N LYS A 513 -12.05 -3.14 16.86
CA LYS A 513 -12.69 -4.47 16.78
C LYS A 513 -11.72 -5.62 17.07
N VAL A 514 -10.41 -5.34 17.08
CA VAL A 514 -9.34 -6.32 17.34
C VAL A 514 -8.36 -5.78 18.40
N PRO A 515 -8.81 -5.49 19.63
CA PRO A 515 -7.94 -4.87 20.65
C PRO A 515 -6.75 -5.75 21.07
N SER A 516 -6.81 -7.07 20.85
CA SER A 516 -5.66 -7.97 21.08
C SER A 516 -4.54 -7.75 20.09
N LEU A 517 -4.82 -7.20 18.89
CA LEU A 517 -3.84 -7.00 17.83
C LEU A 517 -2.97 -5.78 18.11
N THR A 518 -1.79 -6.03 18.68
CA THR A 518 -0.81 -4.99 19.03
C THR A 518 0.30 -4.85 18.01
N THR A 519 0.51 -5.84 17.12
CA THR A 519 1.55 -5.78 16.09
C THR A 519 1.00 -6.14 14.72
N LEU A 520 1.06 -5.19 13.79
CA LEU A 520 0.68 -5.38 12.40
C LEU A 520 1.94 -5.31 11.54
N VAL A 521 2.35 -6.45 11.00
CA VAL A 521 3.43 -6.52 10.03
C VAL A 521 2.82 -6.40 8.63
N VAL A 522 3.39 -5.54 7.79
CA VAL A 522 2.92 -5.32 6.42
C VAL A 522 4.04 -5.35 5.42
N GLY A 523 3.78 -5.85 4.21
CA GLY A 523 4.79 -5.90 3.16
C GLY A 523 4.20 -6.25 1.81
N GLY A 524 5.06 -6.29 0.80
CA GLY A 524 4.65 -6.65 -0.57
C GLY A 524 4.07 -5.49 -1.38
N GLU A 525 3.43 -4.47 -0.77
CA GLU A 525 2.95 -3.24 -1.45
C GLU A 525 3.55 -1.98 -0.81
N LEU A 526 3.37 -0.82 -1.46
CA LEU A 526 3.58 0.47 -0.79
C LEU A 526 2.59 0.62 0.36
N LEU A 527 3.09 1.14 1.49
CA LEU A 527 2.26 1.36 2.66
C LEU A 527 1.26 2.48 2.38
N ASN A 528 0.00 2.26 2.77
CA ASN A 528 -1.07 3.23 2.56
C ASN A 528 -1.35 4.03 3.83
N LYS A 529 -1.95 5.21 3.65
CA LYS A 529 -2.24 6.15 4.72
C LYS A 529 -3.22 5.61 5.77
N TYR A 530 -4.25 4.84 5.38
CA TYR A 530 -5.17 4.23 6.34
C TYR A 530 -4.42 3.34 7.33
N THR A 531 -3.54 2.47 6.83
CA THR A 531 -2.76 1.58 7.69
C THR A 531 -1.86 2.36 8.64
N ILE A 532 -1.18 3.40 8.14
CA ILE A 532 -0.35 4.30 8.95
C ILE A 532 -1.17 4.98 10.05
N ASP A 533 -2.26 5.65 9.68
CA ASP A 533 -3.06 6.47 10.59
C ASP A 533 -3.73 5.62 11.70
N ASN A 534 -3.95 4.32 11.47
CA ASN A 534 -4.69 3.44 12.40
C ASN A 534 -3.81 2.45 13.19
N PHE A 535 -2.60 2.13 12.72
CA PHE A 535 -1.77 1.08 13.32
C PHE A 535 -0.36 1.51 13.70
N SER A 536 0.09 2.71 13.31
CA SER A 536 1.37 3.27 13.78
C SER A 536 1.43 3.41 15.30
N TYR A 537 2.64 3.44 15.83
CA TYR A 537 2.88 3.46 17.29
C TYR A 537 2.47 4.76 17.97
N ASP A 538 2.38 5.84 17.22
CA ASP A 538 1.92 7.15 17.63
C ASP A 538 0.53 7.50 17.07
N SER A 539 -0.21 6.50 16.55
CA SER A 539 -1.59 6.70 16.10
C SER A 539 -2.51 7.15 17.25
N PRO A 540 -3.45 8.08 17.02
CA PRO A 540 -4.45 8.46 18.00
C PRO A 540 -5.27 7.23 18.44
N ARG A 541 -5.47 7.09 19.74
CA ARG A 541 -6.13 5.92 20.34
C ARG A 541 -7.04 6.30 21.51
N GLY A 542 -8.08 5.49 21.74
CA GLY A 542 -8.99 5.67 22.86
C GLY A 542 -8.31 5.45 24.22
N PRO A 543 -8.87 6.01 25.31
CA PRO A 543 -8.39 5.72 26.67
C PRO A 543 -8.37 4.20 26.93
N GLY A 544 -7.22 3.68 27.39
CA GLY A 544 -7.06 2.26 27.73
C GLY A 544 -6.71 1.34 26.54
N GLU A 545 -6.64 1.84 25.30
CA GLU A 545 -6.20 1.03 24.16
C GLU A 545 -4.67 0.79 24.16
N PRO A 546 -4.20 -0.43 23.84
CA PRO A 546 -2.78 -0.74 23.82
C PRO A 546 -2.03 0.04 22.74
N VAL A 547 -0.71 0.16 22.89
CA VAL A 547 0.16 0.67 21.80
C VAL A 547 0.11 -0.35 20.68
N ARG A 548 0.03 0.13 19.44
CA ARG A 548 0.08 -0.70 18.24
C ARG A 548 1.42 -0.49 17.55
N HIS A 549 1.94 -1.51 16.90
CA HIS A 549 3.22 -1.42 16.20
C HIS A 549 2.98 -1.80 14.75
N LEU A 550 3.11 -0.81 13.86
CA LEU A 550 3.06 -1.01 12.42
C LEU A 550 4.48 -1.19 11.89
N ILE A 551 4.78 -2.39 11.38
CA ILE A 551 6.11 -2.72 10.88
C ILE A 551 6.00 -2.99 9.38
N ASN A 552 6.50 -2.06 8.58
CA ASN A 552 6.62 -2.24 7.13
C ASN A 552 7.86 -3.08 6.84
N ILE A 553 7.75 -4.11 6.00
CA ILE A 553 8.85 -4.99 5.63
C ILE A 553 9.02 -5.03 4.12
N TYR A 554 10.26 -5.10 3.67
CA TYR A 554 10.61 -5.21 2.27
C TYR A 554 11.60 -6.34 2.05
N GLY A 555 11.29 -7.21 1.10
CA GLY A 555 12.27 -8.07 0.44
C GLY A 555 11.63 -8.91 -0.66
N PRO A 556 12.43 -9.35 -1.63
CA PRO A 556 12.04 -10.33 -2.63
C PRO A 556 12.33 -11.76 -2.16
N THR A 557 11.61 -12.74 -2.72
CA THR A 557 11.85 -14.16 -2.42
C THR A 557 13.27 -14.62 -2.70
N GLU A 558 13.89 -14.04 -3.72
CA GLU A 558 15.29 -14.30 -4.09
C GLU A 558 16.33 -13.85 -3.05
N ALA A 559 15.94 -12.99 -2.11
CA ALA A 559 16.76 -12.56 -0.99
C ALA A 559 16.16 -12.92 0.38
N THR A 560 15.39 -14.01 0.42
CA THR A 560 14.84 -14.64 1.63
C THR A 560 13.92 -13.72 2.43
N MET A 561 12.62 -13.74 2.13
CA MET A 561 11.58 -13.06 2.88
C MET A 561 11.73 -11.53 2.85
N ALA A 562 12.17 -10.91 3.95
CA ALA A 562 12.41 -9.48 4.03
C ALA A 562 13.86 -9.18 4.44
N VAL A 563 14.42 -8.10 3.89
CA VAL A 563 15.80 -7.65 4.10
C VAL A 563 15.86 -6.28 4.77
N ALA A 564 14.75 -5.56 4.81
CA ALA A 564 14.62 -4.26 5.44
C ALA A 564 13.27 -4.10 6.15
N THR A 565 13.26 -3.30 7.22
CA THR A 565 12.08 -3.05 8.06
C THR A 565 12.00 -1.59 8.50
N GLU A 566 10.78 -1.03 8.52
CA GLU A 566 10.48 0.29 9.08
C GLU A 566 9.37 0.18 10.13
N GLU A 567 9.68 0.51 11.38
CA GLU A 567 8.63 0.80 12.37
C GLU A 567 8.01 2.16 12.05
N SER A 568 6.74 2.13 11.68
CA SER A 568 6.07 3.27 11.06
C SER A 568 5.39 4.16 12.10
N ALA A 569 5.63 5.47 11.97
CA ALA A 569 4.94 6.55 12.64
C ALA A 569 3.81 7.11 11.76
N VAL A 570 2.91 7.93 12.31
CA VAL A 570 1.89 8.67 11.54
C VAL A 570 2.51 9.56 10.46
N THR A 571 3.76 9.99 10.65
CA THR A 571 4.51 10.80 9.69
C THR A 571 5.32 9.98 8.68
N THR A 572 5.35 8.65 8.79
CA THR A 572 6.12 7.80 7.87
C THR A 572 5.59 7.91 6.44
N ARG A 573 6.50 8.16 5.50
CA ARG A 573 6.18 8.13 4.07
C ARG A 573 6.11 6.67 3.62
N GLY A 574 4.97 6.25 3.05
CA GLY A 574 4.74 4.83 2.74
C GLY A 574 5.62 4.19 1.65
N SER A 575 6.48 4.96 0.99
CA SER A 575 7.52 4.47 0.07
C SER A 575 8.85 4.11 0.74
N ILE A 576 8.97 4.35 2.04
CA ILE A 576 10.15 4.02 2.84
C ILE A 576 10.09 2.57 3.30
N ILE A 577 11.15 1.83 3.03
CA ILE A 577 11.29 0.42 3.41
C ILE A 577 12.09 0.20 4.69
N GLY A 578 12.71 1.26 5.19
CA GLY A 578 13.39 1.31 6.48
C GLY A 578 14.82 0.83 6.47
N ASP A 579 15.22 0.20 7.58
CA ASP A 579 16.60 -0.19 7.85
C ASP A 579 16.87 -1.64 7.46
N CYS A 580 18.03 -1.88 6.84
CA CYS A 580 18.49 -3.22 6.52
C CYS A 580 18.66 -4.07 7.79
N LEU A 581 18.25 -5.33 7.69
CA LEU A 581 18.57 -6.34 8.68
C LEU A 581 20.08 -6.56 8.75
N ARG A 582 20.62 -6.97 9.91
CA ARG A 582 22.08 -7.13 10.12
C ARG A 582 22.75 -8.11 9.15
N CYS A 583 22.01 -9.11 8.68
CA CYS A 583 22.44 -10.12 7.71
C CYS A 583 22.14 -9.79 6.24
N ALA A 584 21.74 -8.56 5.94
CA ALA A 584 21.51 -8.09 4.59
C ALA A 584 22.12 -6.71 4.39
N GLY A 585 22.58 -6.42 3.18
CA GLY A 585 22.94 -5.07 2.77
C GLY A 585 22.13 -4.66 1.55
N ILE A 586 21.89 -3.37 1.40
CA ILE A 586 21.29 -2.77 0.21
C ILE A 586 22.34 -1.89 -0.45
N ILE A 587 22.45 -1.97 -1.77
CA ILE A 587 23.23 -1.07 -2.61
C ILE A 587 22.35 -0.57 -3.77
N ILE A 588 22.48 0.70 -4.14
CA ILE A 588 21.78 1.24 -5.32
C ILE A 588 22.78 1.34 -6.47
N VAL A 589 22.54 0.57 -7.54
CA VAL A 589 23.45 0.43 -8.68
C VAL A 589 22.84 0.98 -9.96
N ASP A 590 23.69 1.26 -10.94
CA ASP A 590 23.26 1.63 -12.29
C ASP A 590 22.47 0.47 -12.91
N PRO A 591 21.17 0.66 -13.24
CA PRO A 591 20.35 -0.40 -13.83
C PRO A 591 20.89 -0.88 -15.17
N ASN A 592 21.64 -0.04 -15.89
CA ASN A 592 22.12 -0.31 -17.25
C ASN A 592 23.55 -0.88 -17.29
N SER A 593 24.10 -1.28 -16.14
CA SER A 593 25.42 -1.91 -16.03
C SER A 593 25.34 -3.31 -15.38
N ASP A 594 26.20 -4.21 -15.86
CA ASP A 594 26.45 -5.52 -15.25
C ASP A 594 27.54 -5.48 -14.16
N GLU A 595 28.39 -4.44 -14.13
CA GLU A 595 29.57 -4.34 -13.24
C GLU A 595 29.25 -3.84 -11.82
N LEU A 596 27.97 -3.87 -11.39
CA LEU A 596 27.50 -3.40 -10.07
C LEU A 596 28.00 -1.99 -9.71
N ILE A 597 27.97 -1.07 -10.67
CA ILE A 597 28.42 0.32 -10.47
C ILE A 597 27.43 1.04 -9.58
N GLU A 598 27.86 1.51 -8.41
CA GLU A 598 27.01 2.30 -7.52
C GLU A 598 26.56 3.63 -8.14
N THR A 599 25.29 3.92 -7.95
CA THR A 599 24.70 5.21 -8.29
C THR A 599 25.02 6.22 -7.17
N PRO A 600 25.51 7.44 -7.48
CA PRO A 600 25.73 8.46 -6.46
C PRO A 600 24.43 8.96 -5.85
N SER A 601 24.37 9.08 -4.53
CA SER A 601 23.22 9.69 -3.84
C SER A 601 23.04 11.18 -4.25
N PRO A 602 21.80 11.67 -4.48
CA PRO A 602 20.51 10.98 -4.33
C PRO A 602 19.89 10.48 -5.64
N LEU A 603 20.71 10.19 -6.65
CA LEU A 603 20.22 9.70 -7.93
C LEU A 603 19.50 8.36 -7.76
N THR A 604 18.48 8.13 -8.58
CA THR A 604 17.78 6.85 -8.58
C THR A 604 18.61 5.78 -9.28
N GLY A 605 18.54 4.53 -8.84
CA GLY A 605 19.11 3.39 -9.54
C GLY A 605 18.30 2.13 -9.29
N GLU A 606 18.88 0.99 -9.62
CA GLU A 606 18.36 -0.31 -9.26
C GLU A 606 18.78 -0.67 -7.84
N LEU A 607 17.84 -1.12 -7.01
CA LEU A 607 18.16 -1.71 -5.72
C LEU A 607 18.76 -3.11 -5.94
N ALA A 608 19.94 -3.35 -5.39
CA ALA A 608 20.53 -4.67 -5.28
C ALA A 608 20.76 -5.02 -3.80
N ILE A 609 20.53 -6.29 -3.48
CA ILE A 609 20.66 -6.83 -2.13
C ILE A 609 21.94 -7.65 -2.07
N ILE A 610 22.68 -7.52 -0.97
CA ILE A 610 23.93 -8.24 -0.73
C ILE A 610 23.87 -9.02 0.59
N GLY A 611 24.71 -10.04 0.72
CA GLY A 611 24.90 -10.75 1.98
C GLY A 611 24.23 -12.13 2.07
N PRO A 612 24.27 -12.77 3.24
CA PRO A 612 23.91 -14.18 3.42
C PRO A 612 22.42 -14.50 3.20
N GLN A 613 21.54 -13.50 3.19
CA GLN A 613 20.11 -13.71 2.86
C GLN A 613 19.85 -13.93 1.36
N VAL A 614 20.82 -13.65 0.48
CA VAL A 614 20.68 -13.89 -0.97
C VAL A 614 20.66 -15.40 -1.27
N GLY A 615 19.64 -15.86 -2.00
CA GLY A 615 19.49 -17.26 -2.40
C GLY A 615 20.49 -17.72 -3.46
N PHE A 616 20.47 -19.02 -3.78
CA PHE A 616 21.38 -19.61 -4.76
C PHE A 616 21.06 -19.28 -6.22
N GLY A 617 19.82 -18.86 -6.51
CA GLY A 617 19.33 -18.66 -7.85
C GLY A 617 18.00 -19.37 -8.11
N TYR A 618 17.75 -19.66 -9.37
CA TYR A 618 16.55 -20.35 -9.82
C TYR A 618 16.86 -21.77 -10.30
N LEU A 619 16.08 -22.75 -9.84
CA LEU A 619 16.20 -24.15 -10.27
C LEU A 619 16.04 -24.26 -11.79
N ASN A 620 16.97 -24.93 -12.46
CA ASN A 620 16.93 -25.19 -13.90
C ASN A 620 16.78 -23.91 -14.79
N ARG A 621 17.22 -22.74 -14.32
CA ARG A 621 17.16 -21.46 -15.06
C ARG A 621 18.49 -20.66 -14.96
N PRO A 622 19.59 -21.15 -15.56
CA PRO A 622 20.91 -20.52 -15.42
C PRO A 622 21.00 -19.14 -16.07
N LYS A 623 20.25 -18.87 -17.15
CA LYS A 623 20.26 -17.58 -17.83
C LYS A 623 19.65 -16.49 -16.95
N GLU A 624 18.47 -16.75 -16.42
CA GLU A 624 17.77 -15.86 -15.48
C GLU A 624 18.55 -15.70 -14.18
N THR A 625 19.20 -16.78 -13.71
CA THR A 625 20.07 -16.73 -12.54
C THR A 625 21.26 -15.79 -12.78
N ASN A 626 22.01 -15.94 -13.87
CA ASN A 626 23.16 -15.08 -14.18
C ASN A 626 22.79 -13.61 -14.45
N ALA A 627 21.53 -13.36 -14.87
CA ALA A 627 21.04 -12.01 -15.08
C ALA A 627 20.76 -11.29 -13.74
N ALA A 628 20.15 -11.96 -12.76
CA ALA A 628 19.72 -11.36 -11.51
C ALA A 628 20.69 -11.57 -10.34
N PHE A 629 21.36 -12.71 -10.27
CA PHE A 629 22.31 -13.08 -9.22
C PHE A 629 23.73 -12.86 -9.71
N LYS A 630 24.48 -12.02 -9.01
CA LYS A 630 25.86 -11.64 -9.34
C LYS A 630 26.80 -12.02 -8.20
N ASP A 631 28.06 -12.25 -8.55
CA ASP A 631 29.12 -12.46 -7.56
C ASP A 631 29.85 -11.14 -7.29
N GLY A 632 29.54 -10.52 -6.15
CA GLY A 632 30.19 -9.32 -5.66
C GLY A 632 31.39 -9.58 -4.75
N SER A 633 31.87 -10.83 -4.64
CA SER A 633 32.96 -11.20 -3.73
C SER A 633 34.27 -10.44 -4.02
N HIS A 634 34.54 -10.14 -5.29
CA HIS A 634 35.70 -9.33 -5.70
C HIS A 634 35.62 -7.86 -5.22
N LEU A 635 34.43 -7.37 -4.89
CA LEU A 635 34.17 -6.06 -4.27
C LEU A 635 33.97 -6.16 -2.75
N GLY A 636 34.16 -7.36 -2.16
CA GLY A 636 33.88 -7.66 -0.76
C GLY A 636 32.39 -7.76 -0.42
N LEU A 637 31.48 -7.69 -1.40
CA LEU A 637 30.03 -7.65 -1.16
C LEU A 637 29.41 -9.04 -0.94
N GLY A 638 30.09 -10.10 -1.37
CA GLY A 638 29.56 -11.46 -1.36
C GLY A 638 28.50 -11.69 -2.45
N PRO A 639 27.53 -12.59 -2.23
CA PRO A 639 26.41 -12.78 -3.15
C PRO A 639 25.56 -11.51 -3.31
N VAL A 640 25.14 -11.21 -4.53
CA VAL A 640 24.35 -10.02 -4.87
C VAL A 640 23.11 -10.41 -5.69
N TYR A 641 21.96 -9.87 -5.35
CA TYR A 641 20.72 -10.00 -6.13
C TYR A 641 20.22 -8.64 -6.61
N LYS A 642 20.15 -8.45 -7.93
CA LYS A 642 19.56 -7.28 -8.59
C LYS A 642 18.03 -7.41 -8.61
N THR A 643 17.32 -6.49 -7.95
CA THR A 643 15.88 -6.66 -7.68
C THR A 643 14.96 -6.23 -8.83
N GLY A 644 15.44 -5.39 -9.75
CA GLY A 644 14.62 -4.67 -10.72
C GLY A 644 13.77 -3.54 -10.13
N ASP A 645 13.86 -3.27 -8.81
CA ASP A 645 13.13 -2.18 -8.15
C ASP A 645 13.94 -0.88 -8.27
N ARG A 646 13.26 0.17 -8.73
CA ARG A 646 13.84 1.51 -8.86
C ARG A 646 13.80 2.20 -7.50
N SER A 647 14.96 2.63 -7.01
CA SER A 647 15.11 3.15 -5.65
C SER A 647 16.12 4.28 -5.55
N ARG A 648 16.10 5.01 -4.43
CA ARG A 648 17.09 6.05 -4.10
C ARG A 648 17.28 6.17 -2.59
N ILE A 649 18.32 6.88 -2.17
CA ILE A 649 18.49 7.32 -0.78
C ILE A 649 17.75 8.65 -0.57
N VAL A 650 17.04 8.73 0.55
CA VAL A 650 16.44 9.95 1.10
C VAL A 650 16.88 10.11 2.56
N TRP A 651 16.65 11.26 3.16
CA TRP A 651 17.11 11.56 4.52
C TRP A 651 15.94 11.90 5.45
N THR A 652 16.08 11.49 6.70
CA THR A 652 15.21 11.89 7.81
C THR A 652 15.63 13.26 8.37
N ALA A 653 14.76 13.85 9.21
CA ALA A 653 15.04 15.11 9.91
C ALA A 653 16.31 15.05 10.79
N ASP A 654 16.65 13.86 11.32
CA ASP A 654 17.87 13.63 12.10
C ASP A 654 19.08 13.25 11.22
N GLY A 655 18.97 13.39 9.89
CA GLY A 655 20.06 13.18 8.95
C GLY A 655 20.39 11.71 8.65
N LYS A 656 19.55 10.76 9.07
CA LYS A 656 19.75 9.34 8.76
C LYS A 656 19.31 9.01 7.33
N PRO A 657 20.10 8.24 6.56
CA PRO A 657 19.69 7.79 5.24
C PRO A 657 18.62 6.70 5.36
N LYS A 658 17.61 6.76 4.51
CA LYS A 658 16.56 5.76 4.32
C LYS A 658 16.47 5.40 2.84
N VAL A 659 16.07 4.17 2.54
CA VAL A 659 15.82 3.74 1.17
C VAL A 659 14.36 4.00 0.82
N GLU A 660 14.16 4.69 -0.31
CA GLU A 660 12.86 4.92 -0.91
C GLU A 660 12.68 4.06 -2.16
N ILE A 661 11.57 3.31 -2.23
CA ILE A 661 11.13 2.59 -3.44
C ILE A 661 10.27 3.50 -4.31
N LEU A 662 10.62 3.61 -5.58
CA LEU A 662 9.94 4.45 -6.60
C LEU A 662 9.15 3.63 -7.62
N GLY A 663 9.07 2.30 -7.44
CA GLY A 663 8.39 1.38 -8.34
C GLY A 663 9.36 0.46 -9.06
N ARG A 664 8.94 -0.05 -10.21
CA ARG A 664 9.68 -1.02 -11.03
C ARG A 664 10.44 -0.33 -12.16
N LEU A 665 11.62 -0.86 -12.51
CA LEU A 665 12.35 -0.40 -13.69
C LEU A 665 11.67 -0.81 -15.01
N SER A 666 11.01 -1.98 -15.02
CA SER A 666 10.28 -2.53 -16.17
C SER A 666 8.79 -2.63 -15.89
N MET A 667 7.97 -2.39 -16.91
CA MET A 667 6.52 -2.63 -16.88
C MET A 667 6.15 -4.11 -17.06
N GLU A 668 7.13 -4.99 -17.36
CA GLU A 668 6.90 -6.43 -17.55
C GLU A 668 6.74 -7.18 -16.24
N GLN A 669 7.33 -6.68 -15.15
CA GLN A 669 7.16 -7.26 -13.82
C GLN A 669 6.34 -6.31 -12.95
N VAL A 670 5.25 -6.81 -12.39
CA VAL A 670 4.28 -6.06 -11.59
C VAL A 670 4.07 -6.75 -10.24
N LYS A 671 3.33 -6.09 -9.34
CA LYS A 671 2.87 -6.68 -8.08
C LYS A 671 1.35 -6.81 -8.13
N LEU A 672 0.82 -8.02 -7.98
CA LEU A 672 -0.61 -8.31 -7.85
C LEU A 672 -0.88 -8.79 -6.42
N ASN A 673 -1.67 -8.06 -5.63
CA ASN A 673 -1.97 -8.39 -4.23
C ASN A 673 -0.71 -8.73 -3.42
N GLY A 674 0.34 -7.92 -3.58
CA GLY A 674 1.65 -8.10 -2.93
C GLY A 674 2.54 -9.21 -3.51
N ARG A 675 2.09 -9.98 -4.51
CA ARG A 675 2.87 -11.04 -5.17
C ARG A 675 3.58 -10.49 -6.40
N ARG A 676 4.84 -10.86 -6.59
CA ARG A 676 5.62 -10.52 -7.79
C ARG A 676 5.15 -11.37 -8.96
N VAL A 677 4.79 -10.71 -10.07
CA VAL A 677 4.23 -11.33 -11.28
C VAL A 677 4.95 -10.83 -12.52
N GLU A 678 5.38 -11.75 -13.37
CA GLU A 678 5.85 -11.46 -14.72
C GLU A 678 4.65 -11.47 -15.67
N LEU A 679 4.31 -10.34 -16.27
CA LEU A 679 3.23 -10.23 -17.26
C LEU A 679 3.51 -11.14 -18.46
N SER A 680 4.77 -11.36 -18.79
CA SER A 680 5.17 -12.30 -19.85
C SER A 680 4.79 -13.75 -19.54
N GLU A 681 4.63 -14.14 -18.27
CA GLU A 681 4.07 -15.47 -17.95
C GLU A 681 2.62 -15.57 -18.41
N ILE A 682 1.83 -14.54 -18.11
CA ILE A 682 0.42 -14.45 -18.47
C ILE A 682 0.29 -14.38 -19.99
N GLU A 683 1.06 -13.49 -20.65
CA GLU A 683 1.06 -13.32 -22.10
C GLU A 683 1.45 -14.63 -22.80
N SER A 684 2.51 -15.31 -22.36
CA SER A 684 2.95 -16.58 -22.94
C SER A 684 1.95 -17.70 -22.71
N SER A 685 1.28 -17.72 -21.55
CA SER A 685 0.25 -18.73 -21.29
C SER A 685 -0.97 -18.53 -22.18
N VAL A 686 -1.48 -17.30 -22.27
CA VAL A 686 -2.63 -16.95 -23.13
C VAL A 686 -2.28 -17.16 -24.61
N ALA A 687 -1.04 -16.88 -25.02
CA ALA A 687 -0.56 -17.10 -26.39
C ALA A 687 -0.47 -18.58 -26.80
N LYS A 688 -0.76 -19.54 -25.90
CA LYS A 688 -0.97 -20.96 -26.28
C LYS A 688 -2.26 -21.15 -27.10
N SER A 689 -3.16 -20.17 -27.12
CA SER A 689 -4.32 -20.14 -28.02
C SER A 689 -3.86 -19.96 -29.46
N GLU A 690 -4.24 -20.88 -30.37
CA GLU A 690 -3.91 -20.79 -31.80
C GLU A 690 -4.70 -19.69 -32.53
N LEU A 691 -5.74 -19.14 -31.89
CA LEU A 691 -6.61 -18.11 -32.47
C LEU A 691 -6.03 -16.70 -32.35
N VAL A 692 -4.97 -16.51 -31.56
CA VAL A 692 -4.32 -15.21 -31.32
C VAL A 692 -2.89 -15.20 -31.83
N ARG A 693 -2.49 -14.06 -32.41
CA ARG A 693 -1.15 -13.81 -32.94
C ARG A 693 -0.23 -13.19 -31.90
N GLU A 694 -0.73 -12.21 -31.16
CA GLU A 694 0.04 -11.48 -30.14
C GLU A 694 -0.84 -11.19 -28.93
N VAL A 695 -0.24 -11.21 -27.75
CA VAL A 695 -0.88 -10.91 -26.48
C VAL A 695 -0.03 -9.89 -25.73
N ALA A 696 -0.67 -8.87 -25.15
CA ALA A 696 -0.03 -7.95 -24.21
C ALA A 696 -0.93 -7.72 -23.01
N THR A 697 -0.38 -7.82 -21.80
CA THR A 697 -1.15 -7.65 -20.57
C THR A 697 -0.75 -6.36 -19.87
N VAL A 698 -1.70 -5.72 -19.19
CA VAL A 698 -1.48 -4.55 -18.31
C VAL A 698 -2.24 -4.72 -16.99
N VAL A 699 -1.85 -3.95 -15.97
CA VAL A 699 -2.48 -3.98 -14.63
C VAL A 699 -3.19 -2.68 -14.36
N LEU A 700 -4.47 -2.72 -14.04
CA LEU A 700 -5.24 -1.60 -13.51
C LEU A 700 -5.33 -1.65 -11.99
N GLY A 701 -5.19 -0.47 -11.37
CA GLY A 701 -5.21 -0.34 -9.91
C GLY A 701 -4.13 -1.20 -9.25
N LYS A 702 -4.52 -2.01 -8.27
CA LYS A 702 -3.61 -2.91 -7.53
C LYS A 702 -3.60 -4.36 -8.01
N ALA A 703 -4.61 -4.81 -8.75
CA ALA A 703 -4.79 -6.24 -9.03
C ALA A 703 -5.56 -6.62 -10.30
N GLN A 704 -6.21 -5.68 -11.01
CA GLN A 704 -7.03 -6.03 -12.17
C GLN A 704 -6.14 -6.22 -13.41
N LEU A 705 -6.23 -7.37 -14.06
CA LEU A 705 -5.44 -7.71 -15.25
C LEU A 705 -6.28 -7.58 -16.52
N VAL A 706 -5.80 -6.80 -17.49
CA VAL A 706 -6.42 -6.64 -18.81
C VAL A 706 -5.49 -7.21 -19.88
N ALA A 707 -5.96 -8.19 -20.63
CA ALA A 707 -5.24 -8.78 -21.76
C ALA A 707 -5.71 -8.18 -23.09
N TYR A 708 -4.79 -7.64 -23.87
CA TYR A 708 -5.00 -7.17 -25.24
C TYR A 708 -4.53 -8.24 -26.21
N LEU A 709 -5.42 -8.63 -27.14
CA LEU A 709 -5.21 -9.70 -28.11
C LEU A 709 -5.16 -9.14 -29.53
N SER A 710 -4.33 -9.70 -30.39
CA SER A 710 -4.49 -9.57 -31.85
C SER A 710 -4.77 -10.95 -32.44
N LEU A 711 -5.68 -11.05 -33.41
CA LEU A 711 -6.12 -12.33 -33.97
C LEU A 711 -5.08 -12.92 -34.93
N ALA A 712 -5.00 -14.26 -34.97
CA ALA A 712 -4.17 -14.99 -35.94
C ALA A 712 -4.77 -14.96 -37.35
N ASP A 713 -6.10 -15.05 -37.44
CA ASP A 713 -6.82 -14.86 -38.71
C ASP A 713 -7.08 -13.36 -38.94
N THR A 714 -6.92 -12.94 -40.20
CA THR A 714 -7.22 -11.58 -40.67
C THR A 714 -8.71 -11.31 -40.83
N SER A 715 -9.56 -12.34 -40.74
CA SER A 715 -11.01 -12.20 -40.73
C SER A 715 -11.49 -11.67 -39.37
N ASP A 716 -11.48 -10.35 -39.22
CA ASP A 716 -11.87 -9.65 -37.99
C ASP A 716 -13.39 -9.60 -37.81
N SER A 717 -14.03 -10.78 -37.66
CA SER A 717 -15.47 -10.92 -37.40
C SER A 717 -15.77 -10.94 -35.90
N ALA A 718 -17.00 -10.57 -35.52
CA ALA A 718 -17.43 -10.61 -34.12
C ALA A 718 -17.35 -12.02 -33.53
N GLU A 719 -17.71 -13.03 -34.33
CA GLU A 719 -17.66 -14.44 -33.96
C GLU A 719 -16.21 -14.93 -33.77
N ALA A 720 -15.29 -14.50 -34.63
CA ALA A 720 -13.86 -14.82 -34.50
C ALA A 720 -13.25 -14.21 -33.22
N ARG A 721 -13.62 -12.96 -32.89
CA ARG A 721 -13.22 -12.29 -31.64
C ARG A 721 -13.74 -13.03 -30.40
N GLU A 722 -15.02 -13.39 -30.40
CA GLU A 722 -15.65 -14.08 -29.27
C GLU A 722 -15.06 -15.48 -29.07
N ALA A 723 -14.83 -16.22 -30.15
CA ALA A 723 -14.16 -17.52 -30.10
C ALA A 723 -12.73 -17.41 -29.56
N ALA A 724 -11.95 -16.43 -30.00
CA ALA A 724 -10.59 -16.20 -29.51
C ALA A 724 -10.57 -15.83 -28.01
N ILE A 725 -11.49 -14.96 -27.55
CA ILE A 725 -11.61 -14.61 -26.13
C ILE A 725 -12.00 -15.85 -25.30
N ALA A 726 -12.97 -16.64 -25.77
CA ALA A 726 -13.41 -17.85 -25.07
C ALA A 726 -12.27 -18.87 -24.93
N ASP A 727 -11.52 -19.11 -26.01
CA ASP A 727 -10.35 -20.00 -26.01
C ASP A 727 -9.23 -19.48 -25.11
N CYS A 728 -8.90 -18.18 -25.18
CA CYS A 728 -7.91 -17.55 -24.30
C CYS A 728 -8.28 -17.66 -22.81
N ARG A 729 -9.58 -17.56 -22.47
CA ARG A 729 -10.08 -17.78 -21.10
C ARG A 729 -9.93 -19.23 -20.67
N ASP A 730 -10.27 -20.18 -21.54
CA ASP A 730 -10.08 -21.60 -21.27
C ASP A 730 -8.61 -21.95 -21.03
N VAL A 731 -7.73 -21.45 -21.90
CA VAL A 731 -6.27 -21.56 -21.75
C VAL A 731 -5.79 -20.95 -20.43
N ALA A 732 -6.28 -19.78 -20.04
CA ALA A 732 -5.93 -19.19 -18.75
C ALA A 732 -6.42 -20.03 -17.57
N ASN A 733 -7.62 -20.60 -17.66
CA ASN A 733 -8.21 -21.46 -16.64
C ASN A 733 -7.42 -22.75 -16.41
N ARG A 734 -6.94 -23.39 -17.49
CA ARG A 734 -6.19 -24.65 -17.41
C ARG A 734 -4.72 -24.49 -16.98
N THR A 735 -4.13 -23.31 -17.20
CA THR A 735 -2.68 -23.08 -17.00
C THR A 735 -2.32 -22.24 -15.77
N MET A 736 -3.21 -21.34 -15.33
CA MET A 736 -2.89 -20.32 -14.31
C MET A 736 -3.82 -20.40 -13.08
N PRO A 737 -3.30 -20.07 -11.88
CA PRO A 737 -4.15 -19.92 -10.70
C PRO A 737 -5.06 -18.69 -10.86
N GLY A 738 -6.20 -18.68 -10.19
CA GLY A 738 -7.27 -17.68 -10.40
C GLY A 738 -6.80 -16.22 -10.33
N TRP A 739 -5.91 -15.90 -9.40
CA TRP A 739 -5.38 -14.54 -9.18
C TRP A 739 -4.43 -14.04 -10.28
N MET A 740 -3.94 -14.92 -11.17
CA MET A 740 -3.11 -14.54 -12.34
C MET A 740 -3.92 -14.41 -13.64
N ARG A 741 -5.23 -14.73 -13.61
CA ARG A 741 -6.06 -14.74 -14.81
C ARG A 741 -6.49 -13.31 -15.15
N PRO A 742 -6.37 -12.87 -16.42
CA PRO A 742 -6.98 -11.63 -16.87
C PRO A 742 -8.48 -11.60 -16.58
N SER A 743 -8.96 -10.52 -15.98
CA SER A 743 -10.40 -10.30 -15.78
C SER A 743 -11.07 -9.93 -17.10
N ASP A 744 -10.33 -9.23 -17.97
CA ASP A 744 -10.82 -8.65 -19.21
C ASP A 744 -9.91 -9.00 -20.38
N TYR A 745 -10.53 -9.24 -21.54
CA TYR A 745 -9.85 -9.54 -22.80
C TYR A 745 -10.37 -8.58 -23.87
N THR A 746 -9.47 -7.80 -24.47
CA THR A 746 -9.81 -6.83 -25.52
C THR A 746 -9.09 -7.19 -26.81
N VAL A 747 -9.84 -7.47 -27.87
CA VAL A 747 -9.26 -7.71 -29.20
C VAL A 747 -9.00 -6.39 -29.91
N LEU A 748 -7.77 -6.24 -30.42
CA LEU A 748 -7.31 -5.13 -31.25
C LEU A 748 -6.92 -5.66 -32.63
N ALA A 749 -7.03 -4.80 -33.65
CA ALA A 749 -6.52 -5.14 -34.98
C ALA A 749 -5.02 -5.44 -34.95
N GLU A 750 -4.24 -4.59 -34.26
CA GLU A 750 -2.82 -4.80 -33.96
C GLU A 750 -2.47 -4.16 -32.61
N LEU A 751 -1.46 -4.69 -31.92
CA LEU A 751 -0.97 -4.09 -30.69
C LEU A 751 -0.15 -2.81 -30.99
N PRO A 752 -0.34 -1.71 -30.23
CA PRO A 752 0.42 -0.49 -30.43
C PRO A 752 1.90 -0.72 -30.15
N ARG A 753 2.78 -0.04 -30.88
CA ARG A 753 4.24 -0.19 -30.76
C ARG A 753 4.93 1.15 -30.50
N THR A 754 5.98 1.10 -29.70
CA THR A 754 6.93 2.19 -29.49
C THR A 754 7.83 2.40 -30.71
N ALA A 755 8.58 3.50 -30.76
CA ALA A 755 9.56 3.77 -31.81
C ALA A 755 10.65 2.68 -31.93
N SER A 756 10.88 1.90 -30.86
CA SER A 756 11.82 0.76 -30.86
C SER A 756 11.19 -0.55 -31.36
N GLY A 757 9.92 -0.54 -31.80
CA GLY A 757 9.20 -1.72 -32.29
C GLY A 757 8.63 -2.64 -31.20
N LYS A 758 8.86 -2.34 -29.90
CA LYS A 758 8.27 -3.06 -28.76
C LYS A 758 6.83 -2.64 -28.54
N VAL A 759 5.99 -3.52 -27.99
CA VAL A 759 4.60 -3.17 -27.61
C VAL A 759 4.58 -1.96 -26.67
N ASP A 760 3.76 -0.96 -26.97
CA ASP A 760 3.58 0.25 -26.16
C ASP A 760 2.60 -0.01 -25.01
N ARG A 761 3.11 -0.66 -23.95
CA ARG A 761 2.33 -0.94 -22.74
C ARG A 761 1.88 0.33 -22.01
N LYS A 762 2.59 1.47 -22.16
CA LYS A 762 2.16 2.76 -21.58
C LYS A 762 0.87 3.24 -22.23
N MET A 763 0.75 3.08 -23.54
CA MET A 763 -0.47 3.41 -24.27
C MET A 763 -1.63 2.48 -23.88
N LEU A 764 -1.39 1.17 -23.85
CA LEU A 764 -2.39 0.19 -23.42
C LEU A 764 -2.88 0.46 -21.99
N GLN A 765 -1.97 0.79 -21.07
CA GLN A 765 -2.29 1.16 -19.69
C GLN A 765 -3.23 2.38 -19.62
N LYS A 766 -2.97 3.43 -20.42
CA LYS A 766 -3.83 4.62 -20.49
C LYS A 766 -5.21 4.30 -21.05
N TRP A 767 -5.29 3.43 -22.06
CA TRP A 767 -6.57 2.99 -22.62
C TRP A 767 -7.38 2.19 -21.61
N ALA A 768 -6.73 1.27 -20.90
CA ALA A 768 -7.34 0.52 -19.82
C ALA A 768 -7.89 1.47 -18.74
N GLN A 769 -7.11 2.48 -18.32
CA GLN A 769 -7.55 3.47 -17.32
C GLN A 769 -8.75 4.29 -17.79
N ALA A 770 -8.79 4.66 -19.08
CA ALA A 770 -9.91 5.41 -19.65
C ALA A 770 -11.19 4.56 -19.80
N ALA A 771 -11.04 3.26 -20.11
CA ALA A 771 -12.16 2.35 -20.33
C ALA A 771 -12.80 1.84 -19.03
N PHE A 772 -11.98 1.51 -18.03
CA PHE A 772 -12.42 0.83 -16.81
C PHE A 772 -12.32 1.71 -15.55
N GLY A 773 -11.70 2.88 -15.63
CA GLY A 773 -11.44 3.75 -14.47
C GLY A 773 -10.27 3.28 -13.60
N VAL A 774 -10.02 3.99 -12.50
CA VAL A 774 -9.09 3.57 -11.43
C VAL A 774 -9.90 3.42 -10.16
N SER A 775 -10.19 2.19 -9.75
CA SER A 775 -10.76 1.93 -8.43
C SER A 775 -9.69 2.25 -7.38
N THR A 776 -9.91 3.30 -6.61
CA THR A 776 -9.17 3.53 -5.37
C THR A 776 -9.94 2.84 -4.26
N PRO A 777 -9.31 2.03 -3.39
CA PRO A 777 -9.98 1.53 -2.20
C PRO A 777 -10.35 2.75 -1.33
N ILE A 778 -11.61 3.15 -1.38
CA ILE A 778 -12.21 4.13 -0.48
C ILE A 778 -12.13 3.51 0.93
N PRO A 779 -11.91 4.21 2.05
CA PRO A 779 -12.11 3.62 3.38
C PRO A 779 -13.56 3.11 3.56
N ALA A 780 -13.82 2.17 4.47
CA ALA A 780 -15.19 1.77 4.77
C ALA A 780 -15.97 3.04 5.20
N PRO A 781 -17.05 3.43 4.49
CA PRO A 781 -17.85 4.56 4.94
C PRO A 781 -18.48 4.22 6.30
N GLU A 782 -18.49 5.16 7.24
CA GLU A 782 -19.44 5.10 8.36
C GLU A 782 -20.84 5.26 7.77
N VAL A 783 -21.50 4.15 7.44
CA VAL A 783 -22.85 4.21 6.90
C VAL A 783 -23.84 4.29 8.05
N ALA A 784 -24.66 5.34 8.04
CA ALA A 784 -25.84 5.41 8.90
C ALA A 784 -26.70 4.16 8.66
N LYS A 785 -26.91 3.37 9.72
CA LYS A 785 -27.70 2.13 9.67
C LYS A 785 -29.13 2.45 9.23
N VAL A 786 -29.47 2.10 7.99
CA VAL A 786 -30.87 2.04 7.55
C VAL A 786 -31.38 0.65 7.95
N PRO A 787 -32.50 0.53 8.68
CA PRO A 787 -33.12 -0.76 8.96
C PRO A 787 -33.45 -1.49 7.65
N VAL A 788 -33.02 -2.74 7.53
CA VAL A 788 -33.27 -3.56 6.34
C VAL A 788 -34.50 -4.42 6.59
N ASP A 789 -35.48 -4.36 5.69
CA ASP A 789 -36.63 -5.25 5.74
C ASP A 789 -36.27 -6.61 5.12
N PHE A 790 -35.86 -7.56 5.97
CA PHE A 790 -35.54 -8.93 5.56
C PHE A 790 -36.74 -9.74 5.06
N THR A 791 -37.97 -9.24 5.19
CA THR A 791 -39.17 -9.86 4.62
C THR A 791 -39.37 -9.50 3.14
N SER A 792 -38.69 -8.46 2.66
CA SER A 792 -38.73 -7.98 1.28
C SER A 792 -37.47 -8.35 0.51
N GLU A 793 -37.60 -9.24 -0.49
CA GLU A 793 -36.48 -9.61 -1.37
C GLU A 793 -35.90 -8.38 -2.09
N ASP A 794 -36.74 -7.40 -2.44
CA ASP A 794 -36.31 -6.18 -3.10
C ASP A 794 -35.48 -5.28 -2.19
N SER A 795 -35.81 -5.20 -0.89
CA SER A 795 -35.06 -4.42 0.10
C SER A 795 -33.65 -4.97 0.32
N VAL A 796 -33.53 -6.30 0.51
CA VAL A 796 -32.24 -6.98 0.67
C VAL A 796 -31.42 -6.89 -0.62
N ARG A 797 -32.06 -7.01 -1.79
CA ARG A 797 -31.38 -6.86 -3.09
C ARG A 797 -30.82 -5.46 -3.28
N GLU A 798 -31.60 -4.43 -2.96
CA GLU A 798 -31.17 -3.03 -3.08
C GLU A 798 -30.00 -2.72 -2.14
N LEU A 799 -30.03 -3.25 -0.91
CA LEU A 799 -28.91 -3.14 0.03
C LEU A 799 -27.62 -3.77 -0.54
N ILE A 800 -27.71 -5.02 -0.98
CA ILE A 800 -26.54 -5.75 -1.50
C ILE A 800 -25.99 -5.02 -2.74
N LEU A 801 -26.87 -4.59 -3.65
CA LEU A 801 -26.48 -3.83 -4.83
C LEU A 801 -25.80 -2.50 -4.46
N LYS A 802 -26.41 -1.71 -3.57
CA LYS A 802 -25.84 -0.43 -3.09
C LYS A 802 -24.49 -0.64 -2.43
N THR A 803 -24.34 -1.72 -1.66
CA THR A 803 -23.08 -2.09 -1.01
C THR A 803 -22.02 -2.45 -2.05
N ILE A 804 -22.36 -3.30 -3.03
CA ILE A 804 -21.47 -3.63 -4.15
C ILE A 804 -21.06 -2.35 -4.90
N THR A 805 -22.01 -1.51 -5.28
CA THR A 805 -21.77 -0.26 -6.00
C THR A 805 -20.87 0.70 -5.20
N SER A 806 -20.99 0.73 -3.88
CA SER A 806 -20.11 1.54 -3.02
C SER A 806 -18.65 1.04 -3.01
N ILE A 807 -18.43 -0.25 -3.29
CA ILE A 807 -17.11 -0.89 -3.28
C ILE A 807 -16.44 -0.83 -4.65
N ILE A 808 -17.18 -1.11 -5.74
CA ILE A 808 -16.62 -1.16 -7.11
C ILE A 808 -16.84 0.11 -7.94
N GLY A 809 -17.76 1.00 -7.51
CA GLY A 809 -18.14 2.22 -8.21
C GLY A 809 -19.36 2.06 -9.14
N GLU A 810 -20.13 3.13 -9.33
CA GLU A 810 -21.38 3.17 -10.14
C GLU A 810 -21.19 2.76 -11.61
N SER A 811 -20.02 3.03 -12.20
CA SER A 811 -19.73 2.70 -13.61
C SER A 811 -19.34 1.24 -13.86
N ALA A 812 -18.97 0.49 -12.80
CA ALA A 812 -18.47 -0.89 -12.92
C ALA A 812 -19.53 -1.95 -12.57
N ALA A 813 -20.57 -1.58 -11.82
CA ALA A 813 -21.67 -2.50 -11.47
C ALA A 813 -22.61 -2.73 -12.68
N SER A 814 -22.87 -3.99 -13.01
CA SER A 814 -23.92 -4.35 -13.97
C SER A 814 -25.30 -4.24 -13.31
N ASN A 815 -26.32 -3.84 -14.07
CA ASN A 815 -27.71 -3.91 -13.61
C ASN A 815 -28.33 -5.30 -13.83
N ASP A 816 -27.60 -6.23 -14.47
CA ASP A 816 -28.07 -7.61 -14.66
C ASP A 816 -27.87 -8.44 -13.39
N ALA A 817 -28.95 -8.62 -12.64
CA ALA A 817 -28.98 -9.36 -11.39
C ALA A 817 -28.74 -10.87 -11.52
N THR A 818 -28.51 -11.38 -12.74
CA THR A 818 -28.25 -12.80 -13.03
C THR A 818 -26.79 -13.10 -13.38
N THR A 819 -25.99 -12.10 -13.72
CA THR A 819 -24.57 -12.30 -14.02
C THR A 819 -23.80 -12.65 -12.73
N PRO A 820 -22.82 -13.56 -12.77
CA PRO A 820 -21.95 -13.83 -11.62
C PRO A 820 -21.17 -12.59 -11.16
N LEU A 821 -21.12 -12.36 -9.84
CA LEU A 821 -20.52 -11.14 -9.26
C LEU A 821 -19.04 -10.92 -9.61
N TYR A 822 -18.26 -11.98 -9.85
CA TYR A 822 -16.85 -11.84 -10.24
C TYR A 822 -16.69 -11.15 -11.61
N THR A 823 -17.70 -11.19 -12.50
CA THR A 823 -17.63 -10.50 -13.80
C THR A 823 -17.82 -8.99 -13.68
N TRP A 824 -18.22 -8.50 -12.49
CA TRP A 824 -18.32 -7.07 -12.19
C TRP A 824 -16.97 -6.51 -11.70
N GLY A 825 -15.89 -7.30 -11.78
CA GLY A 825 -14.57 -6.94 -11.30
C GLY A 825 -14.40 -7.11 -9.79
N ILE A 826 -15.28 -7.86 -9.12
CA ILE A 826 -15.17 -8.18 -7.68
C ILE A 826 -14.10 -9.26 -7.47
N ASP A 827 -13.00 -8.88 -6.84
CA ASP A 827 -11.96 -9.78 -6.35
C ASP A 827 -12.21 -10.22 -4.90
N SER A 828 -11.32 -11.07 -4.36
CA SER A 828 -11.45 -11.55 -2.99
C SER A 828 -11.39 -10.42 -1.95
N LEU A 829 -10.61 -9.36 -2.16
CA LEU A 829 -10.52 -8.24 -1.21
C LEU A 829 -11.83 -7.45 -1.17
N GLN A 830 -12.40 -7.17 -2.34
CA GLN A 830 -13.71 -6.53 -2.49
C GLN A 830 -14.83 -7.43 -1.94
N GLY A 831 -14.74 -8.75 -2.15
CA GLY A 831 -15.66 -9.72 -1.58
C GLY A 831 -15.61 -9.77 -0.04
N MET A 832 -14.41 -9.78 0.55
CA MET A 832 -14.24 -9.69 2.02
C MET A 832 -14.84 -8.40 2.57
N ARG A 833 -14.62 -7.29 1.86
CA ARG A 833 -15.18 -6.00 2.23
C ARG A 833 -16.70 -5.97 2.12
N LEU A 834 -17.26 -6.54 1.06
CA LEU A 834 -18.71 -6.68 0.90
C LEU A 834 -19.30 -7.42 2.10
N LEU A 835 -18.70 -8.54 2.50
CA LEU A 835 -19.15 -9.30 3.67
C LEU A 835 -19.01 -8.51 4.97
N GLN A 836 -17.91 -7.76 5.15
CA GLN A 836 -17.72 -6.91 6.33
C GLN A 836 -18.80 -5.82 6.42
N THR A 837 -19.09 -5.13 5.31
CA THR A 837 -20.13 -4.10 5.26
C THR A 837 -21.52 -4.70 5.46
N LEU A 838 -21.82 -5.85 4.83
CA LEU A 838 -23.11 -6.53 4.98
C LEU A 838 -23.40 -6.94 6.43
N ARG A 839 -22.37 -7.34 7.19
CA ARG A 839 -22.50 -7.63 8.63
C ARG A 839 -22.89 -6.40 9.46
N GLU A 840 -22.56 -5.19 9.02
CA GLU A 840 -22.98 -3.95 9.70
C GLU A 840 -24.48 -3.70 9.58
N TYR A 841 -25.12 -4.31 8.58
CA TYR A 841 -26.55 -4.35 8.35
C TYR A 841 -27.20 -5.66 8.84
N GLU A 842 -26.55 -6.39 9.74
CA GLU A 842 -27.07 -7.63 10.37
C GLU A 842 -27.25 -8.80 9.38
N VAL A 843 -26.68 -8.70 8.17
CA VAL A 843 -26.58 -9.81 7.23
C VAL A 843 -25.40 -10.69 7.63
N GLU A 844 -25.65 -11.70 8.46
CA GLU A 844 -24.64 -12.63 8.95
C GLU A 844 -24.71 -14.00 8.27
N GLY A 845 -23.62 -14.78 8.42
CA GLY A 845 -23.55 -16.17 7.94
C GLY A 845 -23.14 -16.34 6.48
N LEU A 846 -23.07 -15.26 5.70
CA LEU A 846 -22.49 -15.29 4.35
C LEU A 846 -20.96 -15.46 4.42
N GLY A 847 -20.44 -16.41 3.64
CA GLY A 847 -19.02 -16.69 3.47
C GLY A 847 -18.44 -16.12 2.18
N LEU A 848 -17.10 -16.08 2.07
CA LEU A 848 -16.44 -15.61 0.84
C LEU A 848 -16.79 -16.49 -0.38
N ASN A 849 -17.00 -17.79 -0.16
CA ASN A 849 -17.45 -18.70 -1.21
C ASN A 849 -18.84 -18.34 -1.75
N ASP A 850 -19.73 -17.80 -0.91
CA ASP A 850 -21.04 -17.33 -1.34
C ASP A 850 -20.94 -16.13 -2.29
N VAL A 851 -19.83 -15.39 -2.28
CA VAL A 851 -19.59 -14.25 -3.18
C VAL A 851 -18.85 -14.70 -4.46
N MET A 852 -17.82 -15.53 -4.33
CA MET A 852 -16.84 -15.77 -5.40
C MET A 852 -17.21 -16.91 -6.36
N VAL A 853 -17.88 -17.98 -5.91
CA VAL A 853 -18.01 -19.25 -6.67
C VAL A 853 -19.21 -19.27 -7.63
N GLY A 854 -19.84 -18.11 -7.87
CA GLY A 854 -20.84 -17.93 -8.94
C GLY A 854 -22.27 -17.65 -8.48
N ASN A 855 -22.44 -16.90 -7.39
CA ASN A 855 -23.74 -16.35 -7.07
C ASN A 855 -23.91 -15.00 -7.76
N SER A 856 -25.04 -14.85 -8.45
CA SER A 856 -25.51 -13.56 -8.93
C SER A 856 -26.10 -12.76 -7.77
N LEU A 857 -26.36 -11.47 -7.99
CA LEU A 857 -27.03 -10.62 -7.01
C LEU A 857 -28.31 -11.27 -6.45
N ASN A 858 -29.09 -11.95 -7.30
CA ASN A 858 -30.30 -12.67 -6.87
C ASN A 858 -30.00 -13.89 -5.98
N ALA A 859 -28.98 -14.67 -6.30
CA ALA A 859 -28.60 -15.83 -5.49
C ALA A 859 -28.10 -15.42 -4.11
N LEU A 860 -27.28 -14.35 -4.04
CA LEU A 860 -26.79 -13.80 -2.78
C LEU A 860 -27.92 -13.23 -1.92
N THR A 861 -28.89 -12.56 -2.54
CA THR A 861 -30.08 -12.02 -1.86
C THR A 861 -30.90 -13.14 -1.22
N LYS A 862 -31.20 -14.21 -1.96
CA LYS A 862 -31.94 -15.37 -1.43
C LYS A 862 -31.21 -16.04 -0.29
N ARG A 863 -29.90 -16.23 -0.43
CA ARG A 863 -29.07 -16.83 0.60
C ARG A 863 -29.06 -16.01 1.89
N ALA A 864 -28.97 -14.69 1.79
CA ALA A 864 -29.07 -13.78 2.94
C ALA A 864 -30.41 -13.92 3.67
N ILE A 865 -31.52 -14.00 2.94
CA ILE A 865 -32.87 -14.17 3.51
C ILE A 865 -33.02 -15.54 4.19
N GLU A 866 -32.54 -16.62 3.56
CA GLU A 866 -32.56 -17.97 4.15
C GLU A 866 -31.80 -18.03 5.49
N LEU A 867 -30.61 -17.43 5.52
CA LEU A 867 -29.77 -17.38 6.72
C LEU A 867 -30.43 -16.56 7.83
N HIS A 868 -31.04 -15.43 7.49
CA HIS A 868 -31.80 -14.62 8.44
C HIS A 868 -33.03 -15.36 8.98
N ALA A 869 -33.80 -16.04 8.13
CA ALA A 869 -34.95 -16.83 8.53
C ALA A 869 -34.58 -18.01 9.44
N SER A 870 -33.38 -18.57 9.28
CA SER A 870 -32.87 -19.65 10.14
C SER A 870 -32.45 -19.19 11.54
N LYS A 871 -32.16 -17.90 11.74
CA LYS A 871 -31.85 -17.31 13.05
C LYS A 871 -33.08 -17.07 13.92
N GLY A 872 -34.26 -16.85 13.33
CA GLY A 872 -35.52 -16.60 14.06
C GLY A 872 -36.09 -17.80 14.83
N ALA A 873 -35.32 -18.87 15.04
CA ALA A 873 -35.73 -20.08 15.76
C ALA A 873 -35.10 -20.22 17.16
N GLU A 874 -34.31 -19.25 17.63
CA GLU A 874 -33.89 -19.14 19.04
C GLU A 874 -34.70 -18.03 19.74
N PRO A 875 -35.09 -18.20 21.03
CA PRO A 875 -36.08 -17.33 21.65
C PRO A 875 -35.52 -15.93 21.95
N GLU A 876 -36.07 -14.91 21.29
CA GLU A 876 -35.87 -13.50 21.62
C GLU A 876 -36.54 -13.15 22.96
N VAL A 877 -35.81 -12.42 23.80
CA VAL A 877 -36.34 -11.76 24.99
C VAL A 877 -36.88 -10.40 24.55
N GLU A 878 -38.19 -10.20 24.60
CA GLU A 878 -38.83 -8.88 24.41
C GLU A 878 -38.27 -7.89 25.46
N MET A 879 -37.77 -6.74 25.00
CA MET A 879 -37.44 -5.60 25.87
C MET A 879 -38.56 -4.56 25.83
N ASP A 880 -38.96 -4.15 27.04
CA ASP A 880 -40.05 -3.22 27.36
C ASP A 880 -39.73 -1.76 26.96
N ASP A 881 -40.74 -1.03 26.49
CA ASP A 881 -40.68 0.33 25.91
C ASP A 881 -40.88 1.45 26.97
N GLY A 882 -40.53 1.17 28.23
CA GLY A 882 -40.66 2.09 29.35
C GLY A 882 -39.54 3.15 29.45
N PRO A 883 -39.77 4.30 30.11
CA PRO A 883 -38.71 5.25 30.42
C PRO A 883 -37.65 4.58 31.30
N ILE A 884 -36.39 4.63 30.86
CA ILE A 884 -35.26 3.99 31.55
C ILE A 884 -34.86 4.90 32.73
N GLU A 885 -35.25 4.53 33.95
CA GLU A 885 -34.69 5.10 35.17
C GLU A 885 -33.31 4.46 35.40
N ILE A 886 -32.25 5.25 35.30
CA ILE A 886 -30.86 4.81 35.53
C ILE A 886 -30.45 5.30 36.93
N GLU A 887 -30.18 4.37 37.85
CA GLU A 887 -29.78 4.70 39.23
C GLU A 887 -28.24 4.87 39.37
N ASP A 888 -27.44 4.43 38.39
CA ASP A 888 -25.96 4.44 38.42
C ASP A 888 -25.33 4.90 37.07
N GLU A 889 -24.32 5.78 37.12
CA GLU A 889 -23.65 6.35 35.94
C GLU A 889 -22.93 5.28 35.08
N GLU A 890 -22.52 4.14 35.67
CA GLU A 890 -21.88 3.04 34.94
C GLU A 890 -22.84 2.27 34.02
N GLU A 891 -24.13 2.14 34.37
CA GLU A 891 -25.12 1.44 33.54
C GLU A 891 -25.35 2.15 32.20
N LEU A 892 -25.23 3.47 32.19
CA LEU A 892 -25.42 4.32 31.03
C LEU A 892 -24.40 4.02 29.92
N LEU A 893 -23.21 3.52 30.25
CA LEU A 893 -22.17 3.12 29.29
C LEU A 893 -22.49 1.82 28.54
N PHE A 894 -23.34 0.95 29.09
CA PHE A 894 -23.66 -0.36 28.51
C PHE A 894 -24.98 -0.40 27.75
N LEU A 895 -25.77 0.68 27.78
CA LEU A 895 -27.01 0.76 27.01
C LEU A 895 -26.78 0.76 25.48
N PRO A 896 -27.70 0.18 24.70
CA PRO A 896 -27.73 0.34 23.24
C PRO A 896 -27.78 1.82 22.84
N LEU A 897 -27.27 2.15 21.65
CA LEU A 897 -27.17 3.55 21.19
C LEU A 897 -28.50 4.29 21.22
N ASN A 898 -29.60 3.68 20.76
CA ASN A 898 -30.92 4.31 20.74
C ASN A 898 -31.44 4.61 22.15
N ALA A 899 -31.15 3.74 23.13
CA ALA A 899 -31.50 3.96 24.52
C ALA A 899 -30.69 5.12 25.13
N LYS A 900 -29.39 5.21 24.82
CA LYS A 900 -28.52 6.33 25.22
C LYS A 900 -28.98 7.66 24.67
N LEU A 901 -29.36 7.71 23.38
CA LEU A 901 -29.83 8.93 22.73
C LEU A 901 -31.17 9.41 23.29
N LYS A 902 -32.13 8.49 23.48
CA LYS A 902 -33.43 8.82 24.11
C LYS A 902 -33.27 9.34 25.53
N HIS A 903 -32.42 8.68 26.33
CA HIS A 903 -32.13 9.12 27.70
C HIS A 903 -31.46 10.51 27.72
N PHE A 904 -30.40 10.70 26.92
CA PHE A 904 -29.70 11.99 26.81
C PHE A 904 -30.65 13.13 26.40
N GLU A 905 -31.49 12.89 25.40
CA GLU A 905 -32.47 13.86 24.94
C GLU A 905 -33.50 14.21 26.02
N ALA A 906 -34.00 13.21 26.77
CA ALA A 906 -34.96 13.42 27.85
C ALA A 906 -34.38 14.29 28.98
N GLU A 907 -33.13 14.08 29.37
CA GLU A 907 -32.48 14.83 30.46
C GLU A 907 -31.99 16.21 30.03
N CYS A 908 -31.43 16.32 28.82
CA CYS A 908 -30.73 17.53 28.39
C CYS A 908 -31.67 18.55 27.72
N ARG A 909 -32.83 18.14 27.19
CA ARG A 909 -33.71 19.06 26.45
C ARG A 909 -34.17 20.28 27.25
N GLN A 910 -34.52 20.11 28.52
CA GLN A 910 -34.88 21.24 29.40
C GLN A 910 -33.68 22.15 29.71
N GLN A 911 -32.48 21.57 29.80
CA GLN A 911 -31.24 22.34 29.98
C GLN A 911 -30.97 23.22 28.76
N CYS A 912 -31.12 22.67 27.55
CA CYS A 912 -30.94 23.40 26.29
C CYS A 912 -31.95 24.54 26.12
N VAL A 913 -33.24 24.31 26.42
CA VAL A 913 -34.28 25.36 26.39
C VAL A 913 -33.91 26.54 27.27
N LYS A 914 -33.42 26.27 28.48
CA LYS A 914 -33.04 27.30 29.45
C LYS A 914 -31.70 27.96 29.11
N GLY A 915 -30.72 27.19 28.65
CA GLY A 915 -29.36 27.64 28.36
C GLY A 915 -29.27 28.53 27.12
N LEU A 916 -30.09 28.26 26.10
CA LEU A 916 -30.10 29.00 24.83
C LEU A 916 -31.15 30.12 24.78
N ASP A 917 -32.06 30.19 25.75
CA ASP A 917 -33.21 31.10 25.78
C ASP A 917 -34.06 31.01 24.50
N ILE A 918 -34.50 29.78 24.17
CA ILE A 918 -35.37 29.49 23.01
C ILE A 918 -36.60 28.64 23.41
N PRO A 919 -37.75 28.77 22.73
CA PRO A 919 -38.91 27.92 22.97
C PRO A 919 -38.60 26.43 22.74
N ALA A 920 -39.18 25.53 23.54
CA ALA A 920 -38.99 24.09 23.36
C ALA A 920 -39.49 23.58 21.99
N GLU A 921 -40.48 24.26 21.41
CA GLU A 921 -41.02 24.00 20.06
C GLU A 921 -40.05 24.37 18.94
N ASP A 922 -39.00 25.16 19.21
CA ASP A 922 -37.97 25.48 18.23
C ASP A 922 -36.87 24.41 18.16
N ILE A 923 -36.86 23.44 19.09
CA ILE A 923 -35.87 22.36 19.13
C ILE A 923 -36.46 21.07 18.57
N GLU A 924 -35.89 20.59 17.47
CA GLU A 924 -36.28 19.30 16.88
C GLU A 924 -35.64 18.15 17.66
N HIS A 925 -34.31 18.16 17.81
CA HIS A 925 -33.56 17.11 18.52
C HIS A 925 -32.48 17.67 19.43
N VAL A 926 -32.22 16.96 20.54
CA VAL A 926 -31.05 17.21 21.41
C VAL A 926 -30.19 15.96 21.45
N LEU A 927 -29.00 16.04 20.88
CA LEU A 927 -28.08 14.92 20.70
C LEU A 927 -26.77 15.19 21.44
N PRO A 928 -26.06 14.16 21.94
CA PRO A 928 -24.75 14.36 22.55
C PRO A 928 -23.72 14.80 21.49
N SER A 929 -22.87 15.78 21.82
CA SER A 929 -21.69 16.08 21.01
C SER A 929 -20.71 14.91 21.04
N THR A 930 -20.12 14.56 19.89
CA THR A 930 -19.06 13.55 19.83
C THR A 930 -17.80 14.01 20.58
N GLY A 931 -16.87 13.11 20.89
CA GLY A 931 -15.63 13.47 21.55
C GLY A 931 -14.78 14.49 20.77
N MET A 932 -14.85 14.46 19.43
CA MET A 932 -14.16 15.45 18.58
C MET A 932 -14.87 16.82 18.62
N GLN A 933 -16.20 16.84 18.45
CA GLN A 933 -16.99 18.07 18.53
C GLN A 933 -16.87 18.74 19.90
N THR A 934 -16.88 17.94 20.98
CA THR A 934 -16.69 18.42 22.37
C THR A 934 -15.37 19.17 22.53
N ARG A 935 -14.26 18.63 21.98
CA ARG A 935 -12.96 19.31 22.02
C ARG A 935 -12.95 20.59 21.18
N MET A 936 -13.56 20.57 20.00
CA MET A 936 -13.63 21.75 19.13
C MET A 936 -14.44 22.88 19.78
N VAL A 937 -15.59 22.57 20.39
CA VAL A 937 -16.44 23.54 21.09
C VAL A 937 -15.73 24.08 22.33
N ALA A 938 -15.10 23.23 23.13
CA ALA A 938 -14.33 23.66 24.30
C ALA A 938 -13.19 24.62 23.92
N PHE A 939 -12.39 24.26 22.91
CA PHE A 939 -11.29 25.11 22.44
C PHE A 939 -11.78 26.40 21.79
N PHE A 940 -12.92 26.36 21.09
CA PHE A 940 -13.55 27.56 20.56
C PHE A 940 -14.00 28.51 21.68
N GLN A 941 -14.61 28.00 22.77
CA GLN A 941 -15.00 28.80 23.94
C GLN A 941 -13.78 29.38 24.67
N GLU A 942 -12.75 28.56 24.94
CA GLU A 942 -11.51 29.01 25.57
C GLU A 942 -10.84 30.17 24.80
N CYS A 943 -10.76 30.06 23.47
CA CYS A 943 -10.19 31.10 22.61
C CYS A 943 -11.05 32.39 22.54
N VAL A 944 -12.37 32.29 22.73
CA VAL A 944 -13.27 33.45 22.77
C VAL A 944 -13.17 34.18 24.12
N ASP A 945 -13.03 33.44 25.22
CA ASP A 945 -12.96 33.98 26.58
C ASP A 945 -11.56 34.55 26.94
N GLU A 946 -10.48 34.00 26.36
CA GLU A 946 -9.11 34.49 26.54
C GLU A 946 -8.65 35.38 25.36
N ILE A 947 -8.76 36.70 25.53
CA ILE A 947 -7.97 37.72 24.83
C ILE A 947 -8.11 37.72 23.29
N GLY A 948 -9.33 37.77 22.75
CA GLY A 948 -9.59 38.26 21.37
C GLY A 948 -8.77 37.60 20.25
N LEU A 949 -8.42 36.32 20.42
CA LEU A 949 -7.73 35.52 19.41
C LEU A 949 -8.67 35.18 18.25
N THR A 950 -8.11 34.85 17.08
CA THR A 950 -8.87 34.38 15.92
C THR A 950 -9.61 33.10 16.28
N LYS A 951 -10.94 33.09 16.13
CA LYS A 951 -11.81 31.92 16.36
C LYS A 951 -11.30 30.69 15.58
N PRO A 952 -10.82 29.63 16.26
CA PRO A 952 -10.23 28.47 15.61
C PRO A 952 -11.30 27.62 14.91
N TYR A 953 -10.87 26.76 13.98
CA TYR A 953 -11.74 25.82 13.26
C TYR A 953 -12.83 26.45 12.38
N ILE A 954 -12.66 27.71 11.99
CA ILE A 954 -13.46 28.32 10.93
C ILE A 954 -12.62 28.30 9.65
N GLU A 955 -13.10 27.58 8.65
CA GLU A 955 -12.46 27.54 7.33
C GLU A 955 -13.26 28.32 6.31
N HIS A 956 -12.55 28.96 5.38
CA HIS A 956 -13.13 29.76 4.31
C HIS A 956 -12.79 29.20 2.94
N PHE A 957 -13.81 28.83 2.18
CA PHE A 957 -13.66 28.27 0.84
C PHE A 957 -14.17 29.26 -0.22
N PRO A 958 -13.30 30.09 -0.82
CA PRO A 958 -13.68 30.94 -1.94
C PRO A 958 -13.75 30.13 -3.24
N TYR A 959 -14.94 30.01 -3.82
CA TYR A 959 -15.19 29.38 -5.11
C TYR A 959 -15.50 30.43 -6.16
N LYS A 960 -14.65 30.50 -7.19
CA LYS A 960 -14.95 31.26 -8.40
C LYS A 960 -16.03 30.52 -9.19
N VAL A 961 -17.18 31.15 -9.37
CA VAL A 961 -18.28 30.57 -10.14
C VAL A 961 -18.02 30.83 -11.63
N PRO A 962 -17.87 29.78 -12.46
CA PRO A 962 -17.60 29.96 -13.89
C PRO A 962 -18.76 30.67 -14.60
N GLN A 963 -18.45 31.51 -15.59
CA GLN A 963 -19.44 32.29 -16.35
C GLN A 963 -20.50 31.46 -17.10
N ILE A 964 -20.27 30.15 -17.26
CA ILE A 964 -21.24 29.22 -17.85
C ILE A 964 -22.41 28.89 -16.91
N PHE A 965 -22.34 29.26 -15.63
CA PHE A 965 -23.42 29.05 -14.67
C PHE A 965 -24.34 30.27 -14.61
N GLU A 966 -25.64 30.01 -14.55
CA GLU A 966 -26.65 31.02 -14.25
C GLU A 966 -26.61 31.29 -12.74
N PHE A 967 -26.12 32.47 -12.34
CA PHE A 967 -25.78 32.76 -10.95
C PHE A 967 -26.96 32.67 -9.99
N ASP A 968 -28.13 33.20 -10.36
CA ASP A 968 -29.32 33.17 -9.49
C ASP A 968 -29.81 31.71 -9.28
N ARG A 969 -29.67 30.85 -10.30
CA ARG A 969 -30.00 29.42 -10.21
C ARG A 969 -28.98 28.65 -9.37
N PHE A 970 -27.69 28.99 -9.50
CA PHE A 970 -26.60 28.40 -8.70
C PHE A 970 -26.78 28.74 -7.23
N GLU A 971 -27.02 30.00 -6.92
CA GLU A 971 -27.31 30.47 -5.58
C GLU A 971 -28.54 29.75 -4.98
N THR A 972 -29.63 29.65 -5.75
CA THR A 972 -30.84 28.95 -5.30
C THR A 972 -30.55 27.48 -4.97
N ALA A 973 -29.77 26.78 -5.81
CA ALA A 973 -29.41 25.39 -5.60
C ALA A 973 -28.54 25.20 -4.35
N VAL A 974 -27.56 26.08 -4.13
CA VAL A 974 -26.71 26.07 -2.93
C VAL A 974 -27.57 26.21 -1.68
N LEU A 975 -28.40 27.25 -1.61
CA LEU A 975 -29.22 27.52 -0.43
C LEU A 975 -30.26 26.42 -0.19
N ALA A 976 -30.84 25.85 -1.25
CA ALA A 976 -31.81 24.77 -1.14
C ALA A 976 -31.18 23.50 -0.54
N VAL A 977 -29.97 23.13 -0.96
CA VAL A 977 -29.28 21.94 -0.40
C VAL A 977 -28.89 22.18 1.06
N LEU A 978 -28.32 23.35 1.39
CA LEU A 978 -27.90 23.64 2.76
C LEU A 978 -29.07 23.64 3.75
N ASN A 979 -30.21 24.23 3.37
CA ASN A 979 -31.41 24.28 4.22
C ASN A 979 -32.06 22.91 4.47
N GLU A 980 -31.73 21.89 3.66
CA GLU A 980 -32.25 20.53 3.85
C GLU A 980 -31.43 19.68 4.82
N HIS A 981 -30.20 20.08 5.15
CA HIS A 981 -29.29 19.32 6.02
C HIS A 981 -29.30 19.86 7.45
N ASP A 982 -29.52 18.96 8.41
CA ASP A 982 -29.63 19.28 9.83
C ASP A 982 -28.40 19.96 10.41
N ALA A 983 -27.22 19.62 9.88
CA ALA A 983 -25.94 20.22 10.26
C ALA A 983 -25.93 21.76 10.14
N PHE A 984 -26.62 22.33 9.14
CA PHE A 984 -26.68 23.78 8.90
C PHE A 984 -27.76 24.50 9.72
N ARG A 985 -28.45 23.78 10.61
CA ARG A 985 -29.41 24.30 11.60
C ARG A 985 -29.12 23.75 13.00
N THR A 986 -27.93 23.18 13.18
CA THR A 986 -27.46 22.65 14.46
C THR A 986 -26.61 23.70 15.17
N ILE A 987 -26.93 23.95 16.43
CA ILE A 987 -26.17 24.81 17.34
C ILE A 987 -25.71 24.01 18.56
N THR A 988 -24.90 24.62 19.43
CA THR A 988 -24.38 23.92 20.61
C THR A 988 -24.86 24.53 21.91
N CYS A 989 -25.16 23.70 22.89
CA CYS A 989 -25.52 24.14 24.23
C CYS A 989 -24.67 23.42 25.29
N PRO A 990 -24.08 24.12 26.27
CA PRO A 990 -23.52 23.49 27.45
C PRO A 990 -24.60 22.72 28.22
N VAL A 991 -24.31 21.50 28.65
CA VAL A 991 -25.21 20.66 29.44
C VAL A 991 -24.46 19.96 30.56
N GLN A 992 -25.17 19.62 31.63
CA GLN A 992 -24.67 18.78 32.71
C GLN A 992 -25.20 17.36 32.47
N HIS A 993 -24.37 16.52 31.86
CA HIS A 993 -24.68 15.11 31.63
C HIS A 993 -23.37 14.29 31.57
N PRO A 994 -23.32 13.06 32.13
CA PRO A 994 -22.10 12.24 32.17
C PRO A 994 -21.48 11.92 30.80
N LEU A 995 -22.30 11.77 29.76
CA LEU A 995 -21.84 11.45 28.39
C LEU A 995 -20.99 12.56 27.73
N THR A 996 -21.36 13.82 27.91
CA THR A 996 -20.69 14.95 27.26
C THR A 996 -21.09 16.29 27.90
N PRO A 997 -20.16 17.26 28.00
CA PRO A 997 -20.46 18.59 28.53
C PRO A 997 -21.19 19.51 27.53
N PHE A 998 -21.34 19.11 26.27
CA PHE A 998 -22.04 19.89 25.24
C PHE A 998 -23.05 19.02 24.49
N ALA A 999 -24.23 19.59 24.23
CA ALA A 999 -25.25 19.00 23.38
C ALA A 999 -25.29 19.69 22.01
N GLN A 1000 -25.53 18.90 20.97
CA GLN A 1000 -25.96 19.36 19.66
C GLN A 1000 -27.48 19.59 19.71
N VAL A 1001 -27.90 20.81 19.39
CA VAL A 1001 -29.30 21.21 19.36
C VAL A 1001 -29.69 21.46 17.92
N VAL A 1002 -30.47 20.53 17.36
CA VAL A 1002 -30.99 20.65 15.99
C VAL A 1002 -32.25 21.50 16.04
N LEU A 1003 -32.21 22.69 15.44
CA LEU A 1003 -33.33 23.64 15.46
C LEU A 1003 -34.34 23.34 14.37
N ASN A 1004 -35.63 23.34 14.69
CA ASN A 1004 -36.72 23.18 13.73
C ASN A 1004 -36.57 24.15 12.54
N LYS A 1005 -36.85 23.67 11.31
CA LYS A 1005 -36.74 24.49 10.08
C LYS A 1005 -37.53 25.80 10.11
N GLY A 1006 -38.58 25.88 10.94
CA GLY A 1006 -39.39 27.09 11.14
C GLY A 1006 -38.87 28.06 12.19
N SER A 1007 -37.83 27.70 12.97
CA SER A 1007 -37.28 28.58 14.01
C SER A 1007 -36.51 29.74 13.37
N PRO A 1008 -36.70 30.99 13.85
CA PRO A 1008 -35.91 32.13 13.38
C PRO A 1008 -34.40 31.92 13.51
N ARG A 1009 -33.95 31.18 14.54
CA ARG A 1009 -32.53 30.89 14.80
C ARG A 1009 -31.94 29.80 13.88
N ALA A 1010 -32.77 29.04 13.16
CA ALA A 1010 -32.32 28.06 12.18
C ALA A 1010 -31.93 28.69 10.83
N THR A 1011 -32.10 30.00 10.67
CA THR A 1011 -31.86 30.70 9.40
C THR A 1011 -30.38 30.79 9.09
N LEU A 1012 -29.95 30.20 7.97
CA LEU A 1012 -28.58 30.29 7.48
C LEU A 1012 -28.20 31.75 7.15
N PRO A 1013 -27.10 32.29 7.71
CA PRO A 1013 -26.57 33.60 7.32
C PRO A 1013 -26.10 33.64 5.86
N VAL A 1014 -26.75 34.48 5.05
CA VAL A 1014 -26.40 34.69 3.63
C VAL A 1014 -26.09 36.15 3.37
N VAL A 1015 -24.87 36.45 2.92
CA VAL A 1015 -24.40 37.81 2.63
C VAL A 1015 -24.25 37.99 1.12
N ARG A 1016 -24.71 39.12 0.57
CA ARG A 1016 -24.56 39.45 -0.86
C ARG A 1016 -23.85 40.80 -0.99
N ILE A 1017 -22.74 40.83 -1.69
CA ILE A 1017 -21.88 42.01 -1.85
C ILE A 1017 -21.71 42.31 -3.34
N THR A 1018 -21.85 43.58 -3.73
CA THR A 1018 -21.54 44.05 -5.09
C THR A 1018 -20.26 44.87 -5.05
N CYS A 1019 -19.24 44.43 -5.79
CA CYS A 1019 -17.96 45.11 -5.95
C CYS A 1019 -17.95 45.92 -7.25
N SER A 1020 -17.50 47.18 -7.16
CA SER A 1020 -17.54 48.12 -8.28
C SER A 1020 -16.62 47.76 -9.45
N THR A 1021 -15.62 46.91 -9.23
CA THR A 1021 -14.64 46.55 -10.27
C THR A 1021 -14.12 45.14 -10.06
N TYR A 1022 -14.14 44.33 -11.12
CA TYR A 1022 -13.48 43.03 -11.16
C TYR A 1022 -12.02 43.17 -11.59
N ASP A 1023 -11.08 42.75 -10.74
CA ASP A 1023 -9.64 42.76 -11.00
C ASP A 1023 -8.98 41.67 -10.15
N GLU A 1024 -8.39 40.65 -10.78
CA GLU A 1024 -7.81 39.50 -10.06
C GLU A 1024 -6.37 39.72 -9.59
N ARG A 1025 -5.76 40.87 -9.89
CA ARG A 1025 -4.40 41.14 -9.45
C ARG A 1025 -4.30 41.16 -7.91
N PRO A 1026 -3.17 40.72 -7.33
CA PRO A 1026 -2.93 40.84 -5.90
C PRO A 1026 -3.14 42.29 -5.43
N ASN A 1027 -3.79 42.48 -4.27
CA ASN A 1027 -4.16 43.78 -3.67
C ASN A 1027 -5.24 44.61 -4.38
N SER A 1028 -5.94 44.06 -5.36
CA SER A 1028 -7.12 44.70 -5.98
C SER A 1028 -8.27 44.89 -4.99
N LEU A 1029 -9.23 45.77 -5.35
CA LEU A 1029 -10.46 45.95 -4.57
C LEU A 1029 -11.27 44.64 -4.48
N TRP A 1030 -11.28 43.84 -5.55
CA TRP A 1030 -11.96 42.54 -5.61
C TRP A 1030 -11.40 41.55 -4.58
N ASN A 1031 -10.07 41.36 -4.57
CA ASN A 1031 -9.42 40.46 -3.63
C ASN A 1031 -9.52 40.97 -2.18
N LYS A 1032 -9.47 42.29 -1.97
CA LYS A 1032 -9.72 42.89 -0.64
C LYS A 1032 -11.15 42.67 -0.16
N THR A 1033 -12.13 42.70 -1.06
CA THR A 1033 -13.54 42.44 -0.74
C THR A 1033 -13.75 40.97 -0.35
N ILE A 1034 -13.10 40.03 -1.04
CA ILE A 1034 -13.12 38.60 -0.67
C ILE A 1034 -12.51 38.40 0.72
N ALA A 1035 -11.33 38.97 0.98
CA ALA A 1035 -10.67 38.87 2.28
C ALA A 1035 -11.50 39.51 3.41
N GLN A 1036 -12.14 40.66 3.15
CA GLN A 1036 -13.03 41.31 4.11
C GLN A 1036 -14.29 40.47 4.39
N ALA A 1037 -14.84 39.80 3.38
CA ALA A 1037 -15.97 38.89 3.54
C ALA A 1037 -15.61 37.67 4.41
N GLN A 1038 -14.41 37.12 4.24
CA GLN A 1038 -13.89 36.04 5.09
C GLN A 1038 -13.80 36.50 6.56
N ASN A 1039 -13.14 37.62 6.82
CA ASN A 1039 -13.02 38.17 8.18
C ASN A 1039 -14.38 38.46 8.83
N SER A 1040 -15.31 39.05 8.06
CA SER A 1040 -16.66 39.36 8.56
C SER A 1040 -17.45 38.08 8.88
N ALA A 1041 -17.26 37.01 8.10
CA ALA A 1041 -17.87 35.72 8.36
C ALA A 1041 -17.34 35.07 9.64
N SER A 1042 -16.03 35.17 9.92
CA SER A 1042 -15.46 34.69 11.18
C SER A 1042 -16.01 35.46 12.39
N GLU A 1043 -16.21 36.77 12.27
CA GLU A 1043 -16.85 37.57 13.32
C GLU A 1043 -18.30 37.14 13.57
N THR A 1044 -19.03 36.80 12.52
CA THR A 1044 -20.45 36.39 12.57
C THR A 1044 -20.66 34.99 13.14
N LEU A 1045 -19.73 34.05 12.91
CA LEU A 1045 -19.86 32.67 13.38
C LEU A 1045 -19.66 32.55 14.89
N ASP A 1046 -20.65 32.01 15.60
CA ASP A 1046 -20.57 31.68 17.02
C ASP A 1046 -21.24 30.32 17.29
N LEU A 1047 -21.33 29.95 18.56
CA LEU A 1047 -21.86 28.67 19.02
C LEU A 1047 -23.39 28.66 19.21
N GLU A 1048 -24.03 29.84 19.19
CA GLU A 1048 -25.47 30.04 19.39
C GLU A 1048 -26.24 30.17 18.07
N HIS A 1049 -25.51 30.34 16.96
CA HIS A 1049 -26.02 30.42 15.60
C HIS A 1049 -25.49 29.27 14.72
N PRO A 1050 -26.15 28.97 13.59
CA PRO A 1050 -25.67 27.95 12.67
C PRO A 1050 -24.21 28.16 12.26
N GLY A 1051 -23.43 27.08 12.28
CA GLY A 1051 -21.98 27.08 12.02
C GLY A 1051 -21.57 27.33 10.56
N ALA A 1052 -22.34 28.08 9.78
CA ALA A 1052 -22.04 28.38 8.39
C ALA A 1052 -22.45 29.81 7.99
N VAL A 1053 -21.63 30.47 7.17
CA VAL A 1053 -21.96 31.73 6.50
C VAL A 1053 -21.65 31.59 5.02
N VAL A 1054 -22.62 31.89 4.16
CA VAL A 1054 -22.45 31.87 2.70
C VAL A 1054 -22.45 33.30 2.19
N THR A 1055 -21.33 33.72 1.58
CA THR A 1055 -21.22 35.07 1.00
C THR A 1055 -21.10 34.98 -0.51
N PHE A 1056 -21.95 35.70 -1.25
CA PHE A 1056 -21.83 35.85 -2.69
C PHE A 1056 -21.33 37.26 -3.04
N ILE A 1057 -20.23 37.34 -3.78
CA ILE A 1057 -19.61 38.58 -4.21
C ILE A 1057 -19.72 38.68 -5.73
N TYR A 1058 -20.42 39.70 -6.21
CA TYR A 1058 -20.65 39.97 -7.64
C TYR A 1058 -19.90 41.22 -8.06
N ASP A 1059 -19.55 41.32 -9.34
CA ASP A 1059 -19.23 42.61 -9.95
C ASP A 1059 -20.51 43.38 -10.32
N GLU A 1060 -20.37 44.69 -10.60
CA GLU A 1060 -21.50 45.55 -10.99
C GLU A 1060 -22.25 45.05 -12.23
N THR A 1061 -21.55 44.40 -13.17
CA THR A 1061 -22.14 43.83 -14.39
C THR A 1061 -22.78 42.45 -14.17
N ARG A 1062 -22.61 41.85 -12.98
CA ARG A 1062 -23.02 40.46 -12.66
C ARG A 1062 -22.50 39.43 -13.68
N GLU A 1063 -21.30 39.64 -14.20
CA GLU A 1063 -20.60 38.69 -15.08
C GLU A 1063 -19.61 37.81 -14.30
N HIS A 1064 -19.17 38.25 -13.12
CA HIS A 1064 -18.22 37.54 -12.29
C HIS A 1064 -18.79 37.35 -10.89
N CYS A 1065 -18.71 36.11 -10.37
CA CYS A 1065 -19.17 35.78 -9.04
C CYS A 1065 -18.14 34.92 -8.30
N VAL A 1066 -17.89 35.26 -7.03
CA VAL A 1066 -17.18 34.40 -6.08
C VAL A 1066 -18.13 34.11 -4.92
N MET A 1067 -18.33 32.82 -4.66
CA MET A 1067 -19.03 32.33 -3.47
C MET A 1067 -17.98 31.99 -2.42
N VAL A 1068 -18.00 32.66 -1.27
CA VAL A 1068 -17.18 32.33 -0.11
C VAL A 1068 -18.04 31.51 0.85
N TRP A 1069 -17.66 30.26 1.06
CA TRP A 1069 -18.31 29.39 2.03
C TRP A 1069 -17.48 29.33 3.30
N SER A 1070 -17.98 29.91 4.38
CA SER A 1070 -17.29 29.95 5.67
C SER A 1070 -17.97 28.99 6.63
N LEU A 1071 -17.24 28.02 7.16
CA LEU A 1071 -17.81 26.90 7.89
C LEU A 1071 -17.05 26.65 9.19
N PHE A 1072 -17.79 26.36 10.25
CA PHE A 1072 -17.23 25.84 11.49
C PHE A 1072 -17.04 24.32 11.37
N HIS A 1073 -15.83 23.83 11.66
CA HIS A 1073 -15.44 22.43 11.41
C HIS A 1073 -16.27 21.40 12.19
N MET A 1074 -17.04 21.82 13.20
CA MET A 1074 -17.96 20.95 13.94
C MET A 1074 -19.06 20.32 13.06
N ILE A 1075 -19.45 20.99 11.98
CA ILE A 1075 -20.62 20.59 11.16
C ILE A 1075 -20.25 19.93 9.83
N TYR A 1076 -18.96 19.76 9.51
CA TYR A 1076 -18.53 19.14 8.25
C TYR A 1076 -17.13 18.51 8.35
N ASP A 1077 -16.85 17.60 7.43
CA ASP A 1077 -15.52 17.06 7.15
C ASP A 1077 -15.24 17.03 5.63
N GLY A 1078 -14.10 16.46 5.23
CA GLY A 1078 -13.71 16.36 3.82
C GLY A 1078 -14.68 15.55 2.95
N ILE A 1079 -15.36 14.55 3.51
CA ILE A 1079 -16.35 13.72 2.81
C ILE A 1079 -17.66 14.50 2.65
N SER A 1080 -18.10 15.17 3.71
CA SER A 1080 -19.31 16.01 3.75
C SER A 1080 -19.26 17.10 2.68
N LEU A 1081 -18.10 17.74 2.48
CA LEU A 1081 -17.91 18.73 1.40
C LEU A 1081 -18.06 18.12 0.00
N GLN A 1082 -17.62 16.89 -0.22
CA GLN A 1082 -17.78 16.20 -1.51
C GLN A 1082 -19.26 15.86 -1.76
N VAL A 1083 -19.97 15.39 -0.72
CA VAL A 1083 -21.41 15.11 -0.80
C VAL A 1083 -22.19 16.38 -1.12
N LEU A 1084 -21.94 17.47 -0.39
CA LEU A 1084 -22.62 18.75 -0.61
C LEU A 1084 -22.36 19.30 -2.01
N ARG A 1085 -21.13 19.24 -2.52
CA ARG A 1085 -20.83 19.66 -3.90
C ARG A 1085 -21.59 18.84 -4.94
N ARG A 1086 -21.70 17.53 -4.76
CA ARG A 1086 -22.46 16.65 -5.66
C ARG A 1086 -23.96 16.93 -5.62
N GLU A 1087 -24.50 17.20 -4.44
CA GLU A 1087 -25.92 17.52 -4.26
C GLU A 1087 -26.27 18.90 -4.80
N ILE A 1088 -25.42 19.91 -4.58
CA ILE A 1088 -25.57 21.24 -5.18
C ILE A 1088 -25.52 21.14 -6.71
N ALA A 1089 -24.61 20.33 -7.27
CA ALA A 1089 -24.56 20.09 -8.71
C ALA A 1089 -25.86 19.45 -9.25
N ARG A 1090 -26.41 18.46 -8.52
CA ARG A 1090 -27.69 17.82 -8.87
C ARG A 1090 -28.87 18.79 -8.75
N ALA A 1091 -28.97 19.52 -7.65
CA ALA A 1091 -30.01 20.53 -7.41
C ALA A 1091 -29.95 21.67 -8.44
N TYR A 1092 -28.74 22.04 -8.86
CA TYR A 1092 -28.55 23.01 -9.93
C TYR A 1092 -29.08 22.46 -11.25
N SER A 1093 -28.75 21.22 -11.63
CA SER A 1093 -29.24 20.60 -12.88
C SER A 1093 -30.74 20.28 -12.87
N ASP A 1094 -31.28 19.84 -11.75
CA ASP A 1094 -32.68 19.47 -11.55
C ASP A 1094 -33.18 19.96 -10.17
N PRO A 1095 -33.93 21.07 -10.11
CA PRO A 1095 -34.46 21.61 -8.85
C PRO A 1095 -35.40 20.65 -8.09
N SER A 1096 -36.02 19.69 -8.77
CA SER A 1096 -36.92 18.72 -8.12
C SER A 1096 -36.17 17.67 -7.29
N SER A 1097 -34.87 17.49 -7.54
CA SER A 1097 -34.00 16.57 -6.80
C SER A 1097 -33.79 16.93 -5.34
N VAL A 1098 -34.04 18.19 -4.95
CA VAL A 1098 -33.96 18.66 -3.55
C VAL A 1098 -34.97 17.93 -2.66
N ALA A 1099 -36.17 17.60 -3.18
CA ALA A 1099 -37.17 16.84 -2.42
C ALA A 1099 -36.72 15.40 -2.12
N ALA A 1100 -35.81 14.83 -2.91
CA ALA A 1100 -35.21 13.51 -2.66
C ALA A 1100 -34.08 13.56 -1.62
N ILE A 1101 -33.47 14.74 -1.38
CA ILE A 1101 -32.52 14.97 -0.28
C ILE A 1101 -33.29 14.93 1.06
N ALA A 1102 -34.46 15.58 1.10
CA ALA A 1102 -35.37 15.55 2.25
C ALA A 1102 -35.85 14.13 2.64
N ALA A 1103 -35.90 13.20 1.67
CA ALA A 1103 -36.30 11.81 1.90
C ALA A 1103 -35.15 10.89 2.36
N LYS A 1104 -33.89 11.34 2.27
CA LYS A 1104 -32.70 10.61 2.69
C LYS A 1104 -32.14 11.05 4.04
N CYS A 1105 -32.55 12.21 4.56
CA CYS A 1105 -32.31 12.57 5.95
C CYS A 1105 -33.24 11.73 6.83
N PRO A 1106 -32.71 10.97 7.82
CA PRO A 1106 -33.54 10.20 8.72
C PRO A 1106 -34.44 11.15 9.51
N LYS A 1107 -35.76 11.01 9.39
CA LYS A 1107 -36.70 11.64 10.33
C LYS A 1107 -36.43 10.98 11.69
N GLY A 1108 -36.00 11.76 12.67
CA GLY A 1108 -35.47 11.24 13.93
C GLY A 1108 -36.38 10.21 14.60
N GLY A 1109 -35.76 9.09 14.97
CA GLY A 1109 -36.33 7.98 15.74
C GLY A 1109 -35.26 7.31 16.58
#